data_AF-A0AA34RCQ7-F1
#
_entry.id   AF-A0AA34RCQ7-F1
#
_cell.length_a   1.000
_cell.length_b   1.000
_cell.length_c   1.000
_cell.angle_alpha   90.00
_cell.angle_beta   90.00
_cell.angle_gamma   90.00
#
_symmetry.space_group_name_H-M   'P 1'
#
loop_
_entity.id
_entity.type
_entity.pdbx_description
1 polymer ?
#
loop_
_entity_poly.entity_id
_entity_poly.type
_entity_poly.pdbx_seq_one_letter_code
_entity_poly.pdbx_strand_id
1 'polypeptide(L)'
;MSSFSSISLCPKTSSGEGVHVINLNHKYSRFNPHAQPAINIEELNSGIYALKHLALALQSAQASPETFINANNTAFPVSRATSSFKKPIKSSAPIPKTITGTTVAAIQENAALALIPEALQGLNELISTVTAIDLSRLSTIATTQILLSSYQGKTSLSDVEQRAVFSGVSVPSPESLATYVKTEQAAEIQQGQTELRAKLEASNTPEETITQALAAYETSYVETFIAENIEEHLLVYRTHIGSIIKDMNQALLSIQLQIPAMTPENVKEINGQTMLQAICSGLQDAMTQEPSLGGDSEVIQMIQVLSPLLTKQPLTDADLSTIYRATELPNKTALDRYLTASQAATYRDKITGTYQTLILNLNEARRAIDTQRKAVEEQLALFQETNATMTAWMECASKLKTAFEGQYGSSMLTVSMELDAALISMSYAYENLTSEEKTLLNNYVNQFLNIRIISGGDVVFGWISKTEVYQILADYCIHNAVTTTDQMKTYTKTQGRELAQRHFFSDIGSKVQSIADDSSFANYYIEKNGNYYPDLNKYVTQNLLSVGSISDTFVSQAQSLLQQYSAAANAHIQSLQQQIASLETQYENLDPGTASFTNQRTEAVQEWLRANSLGSAFIYMILNSQLPKQANFLEPLIKEINFNNLAANALNNLLSITNSFAITSVYYNFSSYLIESKEGADLFCGDYFDTIVGMSREREYITRDSEQCKRALALANSLLERIKNLEGVDKAQLAVMINSVTRYKYSLAITLNQLTVLDSLFVSVTVEPQKEGSSQDTYDKDTFKITSFKDWIPTLAALEGFIANGFPDITPTGGLSPIFSQVQTDQQNYTTQSQTQQLNLQNQMTNIQQEWTLVSTSMQILNQILTQLAGAIYN
;
A
#
# COMPACT_ATOMS: atom_id res chain seq x y z
N MET A 1 -67.12 -23.90 3.21
CA MET A 1 -66.80 -22.95 2.12
C MET A 1 -66.02 -21.78 2.71
N SER A 2 -64.71 -21.93 2.73
CA SER A 2 -63.70 -20.92 3.07
C SER A 2 -62.50 -21.27 2.21
N SER A 3 -62.17 -20.38 1.26
CA SER A 3 -61.21 -20.59 0.19
C SER A 3 -59.78 -20.71 0.72
N PHE A 4 -59.26 -21.95 0.79
CA PHE A 4 -57.83 -22.21 0.85
C PHE A 4 -57.24 -21.97 -0.54
N SER A 5 -56.78 -20.75 -0.81
CA SER A 5 -56.25 -20.33 -2.11
C SER A 5 -54.83 -19.77 -2.03
N SER A 6 -53.97 -20.31 -1.14
CA SER A 6 -52.57 -19.87 -1.04
C SER A 6 -51.67 -20.48 -2.12
N ILE A 7 -51.96 -21.70 -2.59
CA ILE A 7 -51.18 -22.39 -3.66
C ILE A 7 -51.49 -21.82 -5.06
N SER A 8 -52.70 -21.31 -5.27
CA SER A 8 -53.16 -20.74 -6.55
C SER A 8 -52.85 -19.25 -6.72
N LEU A 9 -52.40 -18.55 -5.66
CA LEU A 9 -52.03 -17.13 -5.69
C LEU A 9 -50.53 -16.86 -5.80
N CYS A 10 -49.68 -17.87 -5.94
CA CYS A 10 -48.34 -17.63 -6.46
C CYS A 10 -48.46 -17.19 -7.93
N PRO A 11 -48.05 -15.95 -8.28
CA PRO A 11 -48.29 -15.40 -9.60
C PRO A 11 -47.70 -16.31 -10.66
N LYS A 12 -48.49 -16.64 -11.69
CA LYS A 12 -47.96 -17.17 -12.96
C LYS A 12 -46.93 -16.16 -13.44
N THR A 13 -45.66 -16.56 -13.46
CA THR A 13 -44.54 -15.85 -14.07
C THR A 13 -44.41 -14.37 -13.65
N SER A 14 -43.71 -14.09 -12.57
CA SER A 14 -42.64 -13.09 -12.68
C SER A 14 -41.38 -13.87 -13.02
N SER A 15 -41.01 -13.93 -14.29
CA SER A 15 -39.65 -14.31 -14.64
C SER A 15 -38.73 -13.40 -13.82
N GLY A 16 -37.71 -13.97 -13.19
CA GLY A 16 -36.64 -13.20 -12.55
C GLY A 16 -35.80 -12.39 -13.55
N GLU A 17 -36.34 -12.10 -14.74
CA GLU A 17 -35.78 -11.19 -15.72
C GLU A 17 -35.96 -9.76 -15.20
N GLY A 18 -34.93 -9.29 -14.50
CA GLY A 18 -34.62 -7.86 -14.45
C GLY A 18 -35.16 -7.08 -13.26
N VAL A 19 -35.15 -7.61 -12.03
CA VAL A 19 -35.47 -6.76 -10.87
C VAL A 19 -34.25 -5.96 -10.38
N HIS A 20 -33.02 -6.47 -10.47
CA HIS A 20 -31.83 -5.74 -9.99
C HIS A 20 -30.67 -5.74 -11.00
N VAL A 21 -30.88 -5.12 -12.17
CA VAL A 21 -29.75 -4.44 -12.83
C VAL A 21 -29.66 -3.08 -12.16
N ILE A 22 -28.67 -2.88 -11.29
CA ILE A 22 -28.33 -1.54 -10.80
C ILE A 22 -27.83 -0.76 -12.01
N ASN A 23 -28.75 -0.08 -12.69
CA ASN A 23 -28.41 0.90 -13.71
C ASN A 23 -27.66 2.04 -13.03
N LEU A 24 -26.46 2.32 -13.54
CA LEU A 24 -25.51 3.33 -13.07
C LEU A 24 -25.98 4.80 -13.23
N ASN A 25 -27.27 5.09 -13.03
CA ASN A 25 -27.85 6.42 -13.15
C ASN A 25 -28.72 6.77 -11.94
N HIS A 26 -28.14 7.05 -10.78
CA HIS A 26 -28.91 7.56 -9.65
C HIS A 26 -28.72 9.08 -9.42
N LYS A 27 -29.84 9.81 -9.51
CA LYS A 27 -30.01 11.28 -9.56
C LYS A 27 -29.84 12.03 -8.22
N TYR A 28 -29.14 11.48 -7.22
CA TYR A 28 -29.06 12.12 -5.89
C TYR A 28 -27.64 12.40 -5.38
N SER A 29 -26.73 12.83 -6.27
CA SER A 29 -25.60 13.66 -5.86
C SER A 29 -26.10 15.07 -5.52
N ARG A 30 -26.83 15.22 -4.41
CA ARG A 30 -27.01 16.54 -3.78
C ARG A 30 -25.80 16.80 -2.89
N PHE A 31 -24.69 17.14 -3.53
CA PHE A 31 -23.49 17.56 -2.82
C PHE A 31 -23.52 19.06 -2.58
N ASN A 32 -23.24 19.42 -1.33
CA ASN A 32 -23.03 20.78 -0.86
C ASN A 32 -21.56 21.16 -1.15
N PRO A 33 -21.28 22.20 -1.97
CA PRO A 33 -19.95 22.51 -2.52
C PRO A 33 -18.99 23.20 -1.52
N HIS A 34 -19.13 22.99 -0.21
CA HIS A 34 -18.36 23.71 0.81
C HIS A 34 -17.33 22.85 1.56
N ALA A 35 -16.69 21.89 0.87
CA ALA A 35 -15.47 21.29 1.40
C ALA A 35 -14.32 22.31 1.24
N GLN A 36 -13.87 22.86 2.37
CA GLN A 36 -12.71 23.74 2.41
C GLN A 36 -11.46 22.98 1.89
N PRO A 37 -10.69 23.57 0.97
CA PRO A 37 -9.47 22.97 0.47
C PRO A 37 -8.43 22.81 1.59
N ALA A 38 -7.69 21.70 1.55
CA ALA A 38 -6.64 21.34 2.51
C ALA A 38 -5.38 22.22 2.43
N ILE A 39 -5.38 23.22 1.55
CA ILE A 39 -4.38 24.27 1.49
C ILE A 39 -5.08 25.55 1.90
N ASN A 40 -4.46 26.29 2.81
CA ASN A 40 -4.89 27.62 3.20
C ASN A 40 -4.86 28.54 1.97
N ILE A 41 -5.96 28.58 1.22
CA ILE A 41 -6.14 29.44 0.04
C ILE A 41 -5.91 30.90 0.42
N GLU A 42 -6.09 31.29 1.69
CA GLU A 42 -5.79 32.65 2.17
C GLU A 42 -4.29 32.96 2.19
N GLU A 43 -3.40 32.00 2.55
CA GLU A 43 -1.95 32.21 2.49
C GLU A 43 -1.44 32.32 1.05
N LEU A 44 -1.96 31.52 0.12
CA LEU A 44 -1.60 31.60 -1.31
C LEU A 44 -2.25 32.79 -2.02
N ASN A 45 -3.48 33.15 -1.66
CA ASN A 45 -4.09 34.40 -2.09
C ASN A 45 -3.31 35.59 -1.57
N SER A 46 -2.72 35.54 -0.38
CA SER A 46 -1.88 36.64 0.14
C SER A 46 -0.64 36.88 -0.73
N GLY A 47 -0.02 35.82 -1.27
CA GLY A 47 1.12 35.90 -2.19
C GLY A 47 0.73 36.45 -3.58
N ILE A 48 -0.37 35.95 -4.17
CA ILE A 48 -0.91 36.51 -5.42
C ILE A 48 -1.37 37.96 -5.21
N TYR A 49 -1.98 38.25 -4.08
CA TYR A 49 -2.45 39.59 -3.73
C TYR A 49 -1.27 40.54 -3.59
N ALA A 50 -0.17 40.13 -2.95
CA ALA A 50 1.07 40.88 -2.89
C ALA A 50 1.69 41.12 -4.28
N LEU A 51 1.76 40.09 -5.14
CA LEU A 51 2.25 40.20 -6.51
C LEU A 51 1.36 41.12 -7.37
N LYS A 52 0.04 41.05 -7.18
CA LYS A 52 -0.93 41.87 -7.90
C LYS A 52 -0.90 43.31 -7.42
N HIS A 53 -0.72 43.55 -6.12
CA HIS A 53 -0.47 44.89 -5.56
C HIS A 53 0.86 45.47 -6.04
N LEU A 54 1.91 44.66 -6.15
CA LEU A 54 3.18 45.07 -6.73
C LEU A 54 3.02 45.45 -8.22
N ALA A 55 2.34 44.62 -9.01
CA ALA A 55 2.04 44.92 -10.41
C ALA A 55 1.17 46.18 -10.58
N LEU A 56 0.18 46.38 -9.71
CA LEU A 56 -0.65 47.59 -9.68
C LEU A 56 0.15 48.82 -9.25
N ALA A 57 1.05 48.68 -8.28
CA ALA A 57 1.93 49.77 -7.85
C ALA A 57 2.90 50.18 -8.97
N LEU A 58 3.46 49.21 -9.71
CA LEU A 58 4.29 49.45 -10.90
C LEU A 58 3.50 50.07 -12.08
N GLN A 59 2.19 49.80 -12.20
CA GLN A 59 1.31 50.43 -13.19
C GLN A 59 0.87 51.84 -12.82
N SER A 60 0.83 52.17 -11.52
CA SER A 60 0.47 53.50 -11.06
C SER A 60 1.63 54.46 -11.37
N ALA A 61 1.40 55.47 -12.22
CA ALA A 61 2.39 56.42 -12.71
C ALA A 61 3.07 57.32 -11.64
N GLN A 62 2.96 56.98 -10.35
CA GLN A 62 3.51 57.73 -9.21
C GLN A 62 4.72 57.06 -8.54
N ALA A 63 5.04 55.81 -8.86
CA ALA A 63 6.24 55.16 -8.35
C ALA A 63 7.26 54.99 -9.47
N SER A 64 8.44 55.61 -9.34
CA SER A 64 9.54 55.35 -10.27
C SER A 64 9.87 53.86 -10.20
N PRO A 65 10.02 53.14 -11.32
CA PRO A 65 10.50 51.76 -11.32
C PRO A 65 11.80 51.61 -10.52
N GLU A 66 12.63 52.66 -10.47
CA GLU A 66 13.87 52.77 -9.72
C GLU A 66 13.67 52.63 -8.20
N THR A 67 12.50 53.04 -7.67
CA THR A 67 12.17 52.90 -6.23
C THR A 67 11.89 51.45 -5.80
N PHE A 68 11.61 50.54 -6.75
CA PHE A 68 11.43 49.11 -6.48
C PHE A 68 12.71 48.29 -6.73
N ILE A 69 13.73 48.90 -7.35
CA ILE A 69 15.06 48.33 -7.53
C ILE A 69 15.86 48.67 -6.26
N ASN A 70 15.70 47.86 -5.22
CA ASN A 70 16.66 47.88 -4.13
C ASN A 70 17.98 47.30 -4.66
N ALA A 71 19.08 48.05 -4.55
CA ALA A 71 20.41 47.63 -5.00
C ALA A 71 20.90 46.32 -4.37
N ASN A 72 20.29 45.89 -3.25
CA ASN A 72 20.55 44.64 -2.56
C ASN A 72 19.51 43.53 -2.87
N ASN A 73 18.59 43.74 -3.82
CA ASN A 73 17.52 42.80 -4.13
C ASN A 73 17.93 41.87 -5.29
N THR A 74 18.18 40.60 -4.97
CA THR A 74 18.61 39.54 -5.90
C THR A 74 17.48 39.05 -6.83
N ALA A 75 16.25 39.55 -6.67
CA ALA A 75 15.08 39.08 -7.41
C ALA A 75 15.06 39.44 -8.90
N PHE A 76 15.81 40.48 -9.31
CA PHE A 76 15.95 40.91 -10.70
C PHE A 76 17.43 41.02 -11.07
N PRO A 77 17.86 40.55 -12.25
CA PRO A 77 19.21 40.79 -12.72
C PRO A 77 19.36 42.28 -13.02
N VAL A 78 19.88 43.04 -12.05
CA VAL A 78 20.33 44.40 -12.29
C VAL A 78 21.59 44.30 -13.16
N SER A 79 21.50 44.77 -14.40
CA SER A 79 22.67 45.18 -15.18
C SER A 79 23.23 46.48 -14.60
N ARG A 80 23.73 46.44 -13.37
CA ARG A 80 24.60 47.48 -12.85
C ARG A 80 25.73 46.85 -12.06
N ALA A 81 26.93 47.14 -12.56
CA ALA A 81 28.20 46.75 -11.98
C ALA A 81 28.26 47.12 -10.50
N THR A 82 28.30 46.12 -9.64
CA THR A 82 28.90 46.22 -8.31
C THR A 82 29.96 45.13 -8.22
N SER A 83 31.18 45.61 -7.96
CA SER A 83 32.49 44.97 -7.99
C SER A 83 32.75 44.07 -9.20
N SER A 84 33.73 44.48 -9.99
CA SER A 84 34.44 43.59 -10.90
C SER A 84 34.81 42.30 -10.17
N PHE A 85 34.07 41.21 -10.41
CA PHE A 85 34.64 39.88 -10.36
C PHE A 85 35.75 39.89 -11.41
N LYS A 86 36.95 40.31 -11.00
CA LYS A 86 38.14 40.06 -11.78
C LYS A 86 38.29 38.55 -11.77
N LYS A 87 37.78 37.92 -12.84
CA LYS A 87 38.20 36.55 -13.16
C LYS A 87 39.73 36.56 -13.04
N PRO A 88 40.33 35.64 -12.28
CA PRO A 88 41.77 35.61 -12.14
C PRO A 88 42.38 35.64 -13.53
N ILE A 89 43.32 36.57 -13.75
CA ILE A 89 44.19 36.49 -14.93
C ILE A 89 44.75 35.07 -14.89
N LYS A 90 44.58 34.31 -15.98
CA LYS A 90 45.11 32.96 -16.11
C LYS A 90 46.60 32.97 -15.74
N SER A 91 46.92 32.66 -14.49
CA SER A 91 48.28 32.37 -14.07
C SER A 91 48.63 30.99 -14.63
N SER A 92 49.91 30.80 -14.89
CA SER A 92 50.47 29.58 -15.46
C SER A 92 49.91 28.34 -14.77
N ALA A 93 49.49 27.36 -15.57
CA ALA A 93 48.87 26.12 -15.15
C ALA A 93 49.54 25.53 -13.88
N PRO A 94 48.76 25.19 -12.84
CA PRO A 94 49.27 24.41 -11.73
C PRO A 94 49.79 23.08 -12.26
N ILE A 95 50.92 22.60 -11.73
CA ILE A 95 51.42 21.26 -12.05
C ILE A 95 50.40 20.25 -11.50
N PRO A 96 49.76 19.41 -12.32
CA PRO A 96 48.77 18.45 -11.83
C PRO A 96 49.50 17.38 -11.01
N LYS A 97 49.39 17.44 -9.68
CA LYS A 97 49.68 16.30 -8.81
C LYS A 97 48.39 15.53 -8.61
N THR A 98 48.23 14.42 -9.31
CA THR A 98 47.10 13.52 -9.09
C THR A 98 47.16 12.97 -7.66
N ILE A 99 46.24 13.39 -6.80
CA ILE A 99 46.04 12.77 -5.49
C ILE A 99 45.56 11.34 -5.73
N THR A 100 46.30 10.35 -5.22
CA THR A 100 46.00 8.92 -5.39
C THR A 100 45.88 8.26 -4.02
N GLY A 101 45.12 7.16 -3.94
CA GLY A 101 44.94 6.40 -2.70
C GLY A 101 43.74 5.47 -2.79
N THR A 102 43.75 4.39 -2.01
CA THR A 102 42.66 3.39 -1.97
C THR A 102 41.83 3.45 -0.69
N THR A 103 42.18 4.33 0.25
CA THR A 103 41.46 4.55 1.51
C THR A 103 41.30 6.04 1.78
N VAL A 104 40.27 6.42 2.55
CA VAL A 104 40.01 7.83 2.92
C VAL A 104 41.23 8.46 3.61
N ALA A 105 41.82 7.76 4.58
CA ALA A 105 42.99 8.25 5.32
C ALA A 105 44.21 8.48 4.41
N ALA A 106 44.49 7.58 3.47
CA ALA A 106 45.61 7.74 2.54
C ALA A 106 45.38 8.92 1.58
N ILE A 107 44.15 9.11 1.11
CA ILE A 107 43.81 10.24 0.24
C ILE A 107 43.94 11.58 0.98
N GLN A 108 43.46 11.66 2.23
CA GLN A 108 43.58 12.85 3.08
C GLN A 108 45.04 13.17 3.42
N GLU A 109 45.85 12.17 3.75
CA GLU A 109 47.28 12.34 4.03
C GLU A 109 48.05 12.85 2.80
N ASN A 110 47.80 12.24 1.63
CA ASN A 110 48.43 12.67 0.37
C ASN A 110 48.03 14.08 -0.03
N ALA A 111 46.78 14.48 0.19
CA ALA A 111 46.33 15.84 -0.02
C ALA A 111 46.98 16.82 0.97
N ALA A 112 47.06 16.49 2.25
CA ALA A 112 47.74 17.32 3.25
C ALA A 112 49.24 17.51 2.93
N LEU A 113 49.94 16.47 2.50
CA LEU A 113 51.33 16.56 2.04
C LEU A 113 51.47 17.44 0.80
N ALA A 114 50.54 17.36 -0.15
CA ALA A 114 50.53 18.20 -1.34
C ALA A 114 50.24 19.69 -1.02
N LEU A 115 49.43 19.97 0.00
CA LEU A 115 49.04 21.31 0.43
C LEU A 115 50.19 22.10 1.07
N ILE A 116 51.09 21.46 1.84
CA ILE A 116 52.18 22.15 2.55
C ILE A 116 53.04 23.06 1.64
N PRO A 117 53.65 22.57 0.53
CA PRO A 117 54.49 23.40 -0.32
C PRO A 117 53.71 24.50 -1.05
N GLU A 118 52.50 24.19 -1.55
CA GLU A 118 51.64 25.18 -2.23
C GLU A 118 51.18 26.28 -1.27
N ALA A 119 50.85 25.93 -0.03
CA ALA A 119 50.43 26.88 0.97
C ALA A 119 51.58 27.82 1.40
N LEU A 120 52.78 27.27 1.62
CA LEU A 120 53.97 28.07 1.94
C LEU A 120 54.36 29.01 0.78
N GLN A 121 54.35 28.50 -0.45
CA GLN A 121 54.65 29.31 -1.63
C GLN A 121 53.61 30.42 -1.81
N GLY A 122 52.32 30.07 -1.77
CA GLY A 122 51.25 31.02 -2.01
C GLY A 122 51.10 32.08 -0.92
N LEU A 123 51.37 31.76 0.35
CA LEU A 123 51.43 32.76 1.42
C LEU A 123 52.60 33.73 1.24
N ASN A 124 53.78 33.24 0.83
CA ASN A 124 54.92 34.10 0.53
C ASN A 124 54.64 35.01 -0.68
N GLU A 125 54.00 34.47 -1.71
CA GLU A 125 53.57 35.25 -2.87
C GLU A 125 52.60 36.34 -2.46
N LEU A 126 51.56 36.01 -1.70
CA LEU A 126 50.57 36.96 -1.17
C LEU A 126 51.23 38.12 -0.38
N ILE A 127 52.18 37.82 0.51
CA ILE A 127 52.95 38.84 1.25
C ILE A 127 53.76 39.73 0.31
N SER A 128 54.39 39.14 -0.71
CA SER A 128 55.27 39.87 -1.62
C SER A 128 54.52 40.73 -2.64
N THR A 129 53.29 40.33 -3.03
CA THR A 129 52.49 41.02 -4.04
C THR A 129 51.60 42.11 -3.46
N VAL A 130 51.12 41.95 -2.22
CA VAL A 130 50.30 42.98 -1.54
C VAL A 130 51.22 44.02 -0.91
N THR A 131 51.40 45.16 -1.56
CA THR A 131 52.27 46.24 -1.08
C THR A 131 51.55 47.32 -0.28
N ALA A 132 50.22 47.36 -0.31
CA ALA A 132 49.40 48.38 0.35
C ALA A 132 49.36 48.24 1.89
N ILE A 133 49.68 47.05 2.41
CA ILE A 133 49.73 46.75 3.84
C ILE A 133 50.74 45.62 4.10
N ASP A 134 51.43 45.64 5.23
CA ASP A 134 52.44 44.64 5.58
C ASP A 134 51.77 43.36 6.14
N LEU A 135 51.32 42.47 5.25
CA LEU A 135 50.68 41.20 5.63
C LEU A 135 51.61 40.27 6.44
N SER A 136 52.93 40.48 6.44
CA SER A 136 53.86 39.67 7.23
C SER A 136 53.67 39.85 8.75
N ARG A 137 53.07 40.97 9.16
CA ARG A 137 52.75 41.28 10.56
C ARG A 137 51.44 40.67 11.03
N LEU A 138 50.64 40.11 10.12
CA LEU A 138 49.42 39.40 10.49
C LEU A 138 49.79 38.09 11.21
N SER A 139 49.52 38.04 12.51
CA SER A 139 49.96 36.94 13.39
C SER A 139 49.49 35.56 12.93
N THR A 140 48.32 35.47 12.30
CA THR A 140 47.77 34.22 11.76
C THR A 140 48.60 33.69 10.59
N ILE A 141 49.06 34.56 9.68
CA ILE A 141 49.93 34.18 8.56
C ILE A 141 51.29 33.72 9.10
N ALA A 142 51.92 34.50 9.98
CA ALA A 142 53.22 34.15 10.56
C ALA A 142 53.17 32.80 11.30
N THR A 143 52.13 32.57 12.11
CA THR A 143 51.94 31.31 12.84
C THR A 143 51.74 30.13 11.89
N THR A 144 50.99 30.33 10.81
CA THR A 144 50.74 29.31 9.79
C THR A 144 52.01 28.97 9.01
N GLN A 145 52.81 29.97 8.64
CA GLN A 145 54.09 29.74 7.95
C GLN A 145 55.06 28.95 8.83
N ILE A 146 55.17 29.28 10.13
CA ILE A 146 56.01 28.54 11.08
C ILE A 146 55.52 27.09 11.20
N LEU A 147 54.22 26.90 11.36
CA LEU A 147 53.59 25.58 11.50
C LEU A 147 53.84 24.72 10.26
N LEU A 148 53.51 25.21 9.06
CA LEU A 148 53.66 24.46 7.81
C LEU A 148 55.13 24.20 7.48
N SER A 149 56.04 25.14 7.78
CA SER A 149 57.48 24.94 7.62
C SER A 149 58.00 23.80 8.47
N SER A 150 57.44 23.58 9.67
CA SER A 150 57.82 22.46 10.55
C SER A 150 57.42 21.08 9.98
N TYR A 151 56.50 21.05 9.02
CA TYR A 151 56.05 19.84 8.33
C TYR A 151 56.70 19.66 6.94
N GLN A 152 57.41 20.67 6.46
CA GLN A 152 58.06 20.63 5.16
C GLN A 152 59.12 19.52 5.10
N GLY A 153 59.06 18.68 4.06
CA GLY A 153 59.99 17.57 3.86
C GLY A 153 59.64 16.27 4.61
N LYS A 154 58.56 16.25 5.40
CA LYS A 154 58.02 14.98 5.93
C LYS A 154 57.42 14.15 4.80
N THR A 155 57.58 12.83 4.89
CA THR A 155 56.98 11.85 3.94
C THR A 155 55.65 11.29 4.41
N SER A 156 55.24 11.58 5.65
CA SER A 156 53.98 11.14 6.27
C SER A 156 53.56 12.13 7.38
N LEU A 157 52.26 12.21 7.66
CA LEU A 157 51.67 13.09 8.67
C LEU A 157 50.70 12.33 9.57
N SER A 158 50.75 12.56 10.88
CA SER A 158 49.74 12.06 11.82
C SER A 158 48.39 12.77 11.63
N ASP A 159 47.29 12.18 12.08
CA ASP A 159 45.93 12.76 11.98
C ASP A 159 45.82 14.17 12.60
N VAL A 160 46.62 14.47 13.62
CA VAL A 160 46.66 15.80 14.25
C VAL A 160 47.38 16.79 13.35
N GLU A 161 48.50 16.38 12.75
CA GLU A 161 49.27 17.21 11.81
C GLU A 161 48.49 17.45 10.51
N GLN A 162 47.80 16.43 9.98
CA GLN A 162 46.91 16.57 8.82
C GLN A 162 45.82 17.62 9.11
N ARG A 163 45.11 17.50 10.23
CA ARG A 163 44.09 18.49 10.64
C ARG A 163 44.67 19.90 10.77
N ALA A 164 45.87 20.03 11.32
CA ALA A 164 46.56 21.30 11.44
C ALA A 164 46.88 21.92 10.06
N VAL A 165 47.33 21.11 9.09
CA VAL A 165 47.56 21.55 7.70
C VAL A 165 46.26 22.05 7.06
N PHE A 166 45.19 21.26 7.10
CA PHE A 166 43.90 21.65 6.50
C PHE A 166 43.31 22.91 7.12
N SER A 167 43.48 23.14 8.43
CA SER A 167 43.08 24.40 9.07
C SER A 167 44.00 25.59 8.70
N GLY A 168 45.29 25.32 8.47
CA GLY A 168 46.29 26.34 8.15
C GLY A 168 46.13 26.90 6.74
N VAL A 169 45.77 26.08 5.75
CA VAL A 169 45.64 26.53 4.36
C VAL A 169 44.48 27.51 4.15
N SER A 170 43.50 27.55 5.07
CA SER A 170 42.43 28.56 5.06
C SER A 170 42.84 29.95 5.56
N VAL A 171 44.10 30.18 5.94
CA VAL A 171 44.59 31.48 6.45
C VAL A 171 45.08 32.38 5.30
N PRO A 172 44.86 33.71 5.34
CA PRO A 172 44.12 34.48 6.35
C PRO A 172 42.60 34.36 6.16
N SER A 173 41.85 34.34 7.28
CA SER A 173 40.38 34.41 7.22
C SER A 173 39.94 35.84 6.90
N PRO A 174 38.78 36.02 6.25
CA PRO A 174 38.23 37.36 5.95
C PRO A 174 38.11 38.24 7.19
N GLU A 175 37.68 37.68 8.32
CA GLU A 175 37.52 38.38 9.59
C GLU A 175 38.86 38.83 10.17
N SER A 176 39.88 37.95 10.11
CA SER A 176 41.23 38.29 10.57
C SER A 176 41.85 39.40 9.70
N LEU A 177 41.58 39.37 8.40
CA LEU A 177 42.06 40.37 7.45
C LEU A 177 41.36 41.71 7.67
N ALA A 178 40.02 41.72 7.83
CA ALA A 178 39.25 42.93 8.10
C ALA A 178 39.67 43.60 9.42
N THR A 179 39.86 42.80 10.48
CA THR A 179 40.34 43.30 11.78
C THR A 179 41.73 43.92 11.66
N TYR A 180 42.60 43.31 10.86
CA TYR A 180 43.96 43.81 10.65
C TYR A 180 44.00 45.10 9.85
N VAL A 181 43.26 45.17 8.74
CA VAL A 181 43.10 46.40 7.93
C VAL A 181 42.54 47.53 8.78
N LYS A 182 41.51 47.25 9.59
CA LYS A 182 40.95 48.22 10.54
C LYS A 182 41.98 48.77 11.52
N THR A 183 42.92 47.93 11.96
CA THR A 183 43.96 48.32 12.94
C THR A 183 45.08 49.13 12.28
N GLU A 184 45.59 48.68 11.14
CA GLU A 184 46.70 49.37 10.44
C GLU A 184 46.24 50.67 9.77
N GLN A 185 45.02 50.71 9.24
CA GLN A 185 44.43 51.90 8.59
C GLN A 185 43.61 52.77 9.55
N ALA A 186 43.76 52.61 10.87
CA ALA A 186 42.99 53.34 11.87
C ALA A 186 43.09 54.86 11.72
N ALA A 187 44.26 55.37 11.32
CA ALA A 187 44.47 56.80 11.10
C ALA A 187 43.70 57.33 9.87
N GLU A 188 43.71 56.59 8.76
CA GLU A 188 42.96 56.95 7.54
C GLU A 188 41.45 56.84 7.75
N ILE A 189 41.00 55.79 8.43
CA ILE A 189 39.59 55.60 8.81
C ILE A 189 39.14 56.76 9.70
N GLN A 190 39.93 57.15 10.71
CA GLN A 190 39.59 58.25 11.60
C GLN A 190 39.57 59.61 10.88
N GLN A 191 40.47 59.82 9.91
CA GLN A 191 40.43 61.00 9.04
C GLN A 191 39.14 61.03 8.20
N GLY A 192 38.81 59.94 7.52
CA GLY A 192 37.59 59.82 6.71
C GLY A 192 36.31 59.97 7.53
N GLN A 193 36.28 59.41 8.74
CA GLN A 193 35.19 59.62 9.70
C GLN A 193 35.07 61.08 10.13
N THR A 194 36.18 61.77 10.35
CA THR A 194 36.17 63.21 10.72
C THR A 194 35.62 64.07 9.57
N GLU A 195 36.01 63.77 8.34
CA GLU A 195 35.49 64.46 7.14
C GLU A 195 34.00 64.17 6.88
N LEU A 196 33.58 62.92 7.05
CA LEU A 196 32.18 62.53 6.93
C LEU A 196 31.32 63.19 8.01
N ARG A 197 31.81 63.21 9.26
CA ARG A 197 31.16 63.90 10.38
C ARG A 197 30.97 65.38 10.07
N ALA A 198 32.01 66.09 9.63
CA ALA A 198 31.93 67.50 9.27
C ALA A 198 30.90 67.78 8.16
N LYS A 199 30.78 66.89 7.16
CA LYS A 199 29.78 67.00 6.09
C LYS A 199 28.34 66.78 6.58
N LEU A 200 28.14 65.81 7.47
CA LEU A 200 26.81 65.49 8.02
C LEU A 200 26.34 66.54 9.04
N GLU A 201 27.25 67.08 9.84
CA GLU A 201 27.01 68.22 10.75
C GLU A 201 26.66 69.49 9.97
N ALA A 202 27.37 69.79 8.88
CA ALA A 202 27.04 70.91 7.99
C ALA A 202 25.66 70.78 7.31
N SER A 203 25.09 69.57 7.28
CA SER A 203 23.77 69.26 6.70
C SER A 203 22.64 69.19 7.74
N ASN A 204 22.89 69.59 9.00
CA ASN A 204 21.94 69.49 10.13
C ASN A 204 21.41 68.07 10.39
N THR A 205 22.23 67.04 10.16
CA THR A 205 21.86 65.63 10.38
C THR A 205 21.82 65.31 11.90
N PRO A 206 20.84 64.54 12.41
CA PRO A 206 20.80 64.14 13.82
C PRO A 206 22.03 63.31 14.26
N GLU A 207 22.50 63.51 15.49
CA GLU A 207 23.70 62.85 16.05
C GLU A 207 23.62 61.31 16.03
N GLU A 208 22.41 60.75 16.20
CA GLU A 208 22.19 59.30 16.15
C GLU A 208 22.46 58.74 14.73
N THR A 209 22.03 59.45 13.69
CA THR A 209 22.29 59.09 12.29
C THR A 209 23.75 59.31 11.92
N ILE A 210 24.40 60.35 12.47
CA ILE A 210 25.85 60.57 12.31
C ILE A 210 26.61 59.37 12.88
N THR A 211 26.27 58.92 14.09
CA THR A 211 26.96 57.79 14.74
C THR A 211 26.81 56.50 13.93
N GLN A 212 25.62 56.21 13.40
CA GLN A 212 25.39 55.05 12.53
C GLN A 212 26.17 55.16 11.20
N ALA A 213 26.22 56.34 10.59
CA ALA A 213 26.95 56.57 9.35
C ALA A 213 28.47 56.44 9.52
N LEU A 214 29.02 56.86 10.65
CA LEU A 214 30.45 56.71 10.97
C LEU A 214 30.85 55.25 11.17
N ALA A 215 29.98 54.46 11.82
CA ALA A 215 30.17 53.02 11.97
C ALA A 215 30.06 52.30 10.61
N ALA A 216 29.09 52.68 9.77
CA ALA A 216 28.95 52.13 8.42
C ALA A 216 30.14 52.50 7.50
N TYR A 217 30.70 53.70 7.65
CA TYR A 217 31.87 54.15 6.89
C TYR A 217 33.11 53.31 7.19
N GLU A 218 33.36 52.99 8.46
CA GLU A 218 34.49 52.14 8.85
C GLU A 218 34.42 50.77 8.17
N THR A 219 33.26 50.11 8.24
CA THR A 219 33.03 48.83 7.57
C THR A 219 33.22 48.95 6.05
N SER A 220 32.61 49.97 5.45
CA SER A 220 32.68 50.20 3.99
C SER A 220 34.10 50.49 3.51
N TYR A 221 34.89 51.24 4.28
CA TYR A 221 36.29 51.52 3.95
C TYR A 221 37.11 50.22 3.98
N VAL A 222 36.98 49.41 5.04
CA VAL A 222 37.71 48.15 5.18
C VAL A 222 37.37 47.18 4.03
N GLU A 223 36.09 47.04 3.69
CA GLU A 223 35.64 46.21 2.57
C GLU A 223 36.23 46.69 1.23
N THR A 224 36.19 48.00 0.97
CA THR A 224 36.73 48.59 -0.26
C THR A 224 38.25 48.40 -0.34
N PHE A 225 38.97 48.63 0.76
CA PHE A 225 40.41 48.47 0.82
C PHE A 225 40.83 47.02 0.49
N ILE A 226 40.14 46.03 1.07
CA ILE A 226 40.39 44.62 0.81
C ILE A 226 40.13 44.29 -0.67
N ALA A 227 38.99 44.73 -1.21
CA ALA A 227 38.61 44.46 -2.59
C ALA A 227 39.62 45.04 -3.60
N GLU A 228 40.12 46.24 -3.36
CA GLU A 228 41.03 46.93 -4.28
C GLU A 228 42.48 46.44 -4.18
N ASN A 229 42.94 46.06 -2.98
CA ASN A 229 44.37 45.86 -2.72
C ASN A 229 44.76 44.41 -2.39
N ILE A 230 43.82 43.56 -1.96
CA ILE A 230 44.15 42.22 -1.40
C ILE A 230 43.40 41.09 -2.11
N GLU A 231 42.13 41.28 -2.46
CA GLU A 231 41.21 40.23 -2.88
C GLU A 231 41.69 39.44 -4.11
N GLU A 232 42.20 40.11 -5.14
CA GLU A 232 42.70 39.46 -6.37
C GLU A 232 43.85 38.48 -6.06
N HIS A 233 44.82 38.90 -5.24
CA HIS A 233 45.96 38.05 -4.86
C HIS A 233 45.53 36.94 -3.89
N LEU A 234 44.59 37.22 -2.98
CA LEU A 234 44.03 36.22 -2.08
C LEU A 234 43.29 35.13 -2.87
N LEU A 235 42.54 35.48 -3.91
CA LEU A 235 41.84 34.53 -4.77
C LEU A 235 42.81 33.61 -5.52
N VAL A 236 43.93 34.14 -6.03
CA VAL A 236 44.99 33.31 -6.65
C VAL A 236 45.51 32.26 -5.66
N TYR A 237 45.84 32.68 -4.44
CA TYR A 237 46.24 31.76 -3.37
C TYR A 237 45.15 30.69 -3.10
N ARG A 238 43.89 31.10 -2.97
CA ARG A 238 42.74 30.20 -2.75
C ARG A 238 42.56 29.20 -3.89
N THR A 239 42.78 29.61 -5.15
CA THR A 239 42.72 28.75 -6.33
C THR A 239 43.76 27.63 -6.27
N HIS A 240 45.00 27.93 -5.86
CA HIS A 240 46.04 26.91 -5.72
C HIS A 240 45.67 25.84 -4.68
N ILE A 241 45.24 26.27 -3.50
CA ILE A 241 44.76 25.38 -2.43
C ILE A 241 43.55 24.57 -2.90
N GLY A 242 42.55 25.25 -3.44
CA GLY A 242 41.30 24.62 -3.84
C GLY A 242 41.43 23.66 -5.01
N SER A 243 42.44 23.81 -5.88
CA SER A 243 42.74 22.80 -6.89
C SER A 243 43.15 21.45 -6.28
N ILE A 244 43.92 21.46 -5.18
CA ILE A 244 44.29 20.22 -4.47
C ILE A 244 43.08 19.63 -3.74
N ILE A 245 42.25 20.46 -3.10
CA ILE A 245 41.04 20.01 -2.40
C ILE A 245 40.03 19.41 -3.38
N LYS A 246 39.88 19.99 -4.56
CA LYS A 246 39.08 19.43 -5.67
C LYS A 246 39.60 18.06 -6.11
N ASP A 247 40.91 17.90 -6.28
CA ASP A 247 41.50 16.62 -6.68
C ASP A 247 41.36 15.56 -5.57
N MET A 248 41.46 15.98 -4.30
CA MET A 248 41.17 15.14 -3.14
C MET A 248 39.71 14.66 -3.14
N ASN A 249 38.75 15.56 -3.30
CA ASN A 249 37.32 15.21 -3.33
C ASN A 249 36.98 14.30 -4.53
N GLN A 250 37.59 14.54 -5.68
CA GLN A 250 37.48 13.64 -6.84
C GLN A 250 38.00 12.23 -6.54
N ALA A 251 39.15 12.10 -5.87
CA ALA A 251 39.69 10.81 -5.46
C ALA A 251 38.79 10.11 -4.43
N LEU A 252 38.22 10.86 -3.48
CA LEU A 252 37.27 10.34 -2.49
C LEU A 252 35.98 9.81 -3.15
N LEU A 253 35.43 10.54 -4.11
CA LEU A 253 34.26 10.10 -4.89
C LEU A 253 34.54 8.82 -5.70
N SER A 254 35.80 8.57 -6.09
CA SER A 254 36.16 7.35 -6.84
C SER A 254 36.17 6.08 -6.00
N ILE A 255 36.25 6.19 -4.67
CA ILE A 255 36.25 5.05 -3.74
C ILE A 255 34.93 4.90 -2.97
N GLN A 256 33.91 5.70 -3.30
CA GLN A 256 32.62 5.68 -2.62
C GLN A 256 31.89 4.33 -2.82
N LEU A 257 31.11 3.93 -1.83
CA LEU A 257 30.28 2.74 -1.93
C LEU A 257 29.13 2.94 -2.95
N GLN A 258 28.77 1.86 -3.65
CA GLN A 258 27.55 1.85 -4.45
C GLN A 258 26.32 1.80 -3.53
N ILE A 259 25.33 2.63 -3.85
CA ILE A 259 24.07 2.66 -3.11
C ILE A 259 23.33 1.34 -3.39
N PRO A 260 22.97 0.56 -2.35
CA PRO A 260 22.25 -0.70 -2.53
C PRO A 260 20.81 -0.44 -3.02
N ALA A 261 20.14 -1.50 -3.47
CA ALA A 261 18.71 -1.43 -3.82
C ALA A 261 17.86 -1.09 -2.58
N MET A 262 16.85 -0.26 -2.78
CA MET A 262 15.98 0.22 -1.70
C MET A 262 15.01 -0.85 -1.21
N THR A 263 14.96 -0.98 0.11
CA THR A 263 13.97 -1.77 0.85
C THR A 263 13.42 -0.93 2.01
N PRO A 264 12.27 -1.32 2.59
CA PRO A 264 11.72 -0.62 3.76
C PRO A 264 12.68 -0.53 4.95
N GLU A 265 13.56 -1.53 5.11
CA GLU A 265 14.49 -1.64 6.24
C GLU A 265 15.72 -0.74 6.10
N ASN A 266 16.17 -0.48 4.87
CA ASN A 266 17.40 0.28 4.59
C ASN A 266 17.15 1.71 4.07
N VAL A 267 15.89 2.13 3.90
CA VAL A 267 15.53 3.42 3.28
C VAL A 267 16.21 4.64 3.92
N LYS A 268 16.36 4.64 5.27
CA LYS A 268 17.04 5.73 6.00
C LYS A 268 18.53 5.80 5.66
N GLU A 269 19.18 4.65 5.54
CA GLU A 269 20.59 4.55 5.16
C GLU A 269 20.81 5.00 3.72
N ILE A 270 19.96 4.53 2.79
CA ILE A 270 20.00 4.93 1.38
C ILE A 270 19.79 6.43 1.23
N ASN A 271 18.84 6.99 1.98
CA ASN A 271 18.60 8.43 2.01
C ASN A 271 19.85 9.20 2.47
N GLY A 272 20.52 8.72 3.52
CA GLY A 272 21.79 9.28 3.98
C GLY A 272 22.89 9.20 2.92
N GLN A 273 23.09 8.05 2.30
CA GLN A 273 24.10 7.85 1.24
C GLN A 273 23.81 8.71 0.00
N THR A 274 22.54 8.80 -0.40
CA THR A 274 22.09 9.62 -1.54
C THR A 274 22.39 11.11 -1.28
N MET A 275 22.09 11.59 -0.07
CA MET A 275 22.40 12.98 0.30
C MET A 275 23.90 13.22 0.37
N LEU A 276 24.67 12.32 0.98
CA LEU A 276 26.12 12.41 1.06
C LEU A 276 26.76 12.52 -0.34
N GLN A 277 26.33 11.67 -1.28
CA GLN A 277 26.80 11.72 -2.67
C GLN A 277 26.38 13.01 -3.37
N ALA A 278 25.15 13.49 -3.16
CA ALA A 278 24.68 14.75 -3.74
C ALA A 278 25.50 15.96 -3.25
N ILE A 279 25.82 15.99 -1.96
CA ILE A 279 26.68 17.01 -1.35
C ILE A 279 28.09 16.97 -1.97
N CYS A 280 28.78 15.83 -1.89
CA CYS A 280 30.17 15.74 -2.34
C CYS A 280 30.32 15.97 -3.85
N SER A 281 29.37 15.46 -4.65
CA SER A 281 29.36 15.73 -6.10
C SER A 281 28.96 17.16 -6.43
N GLY A 282 28.02 17.77 -5.70
CA GLY A 282 27.66 19.18 -5.86
C GLY A 282 28.84 20.12 -5.58
N LEU A 283 29.60 19.85 -4.52
CA LEU A 283 30.84 20.56 -4.23
C LEU A 283 31.90 20.34 -5.31
N GLN A 284 32.01 19.11 -5.84
CA GLN A 284 32.92 18.82 -6.95
C GLN A 284 32.60 19.65 -8.20
N ASP A 285 31.32 19.73 -8.56
CA ASP A 285 30.84 20.51 -9.70
C ASP A 285 31.15 22.01 -9.49
N ALA A 286 30.89 22.53 -8.29
CA ALA A 286 31.16 23.92 -7.93
C ALA A 286 32.67 24.25 -7.96
N MET A 287 33.52 23.42 -7.37
CA MET A 287 34.98 23.59 -7.38
C MET A 287 35.61 23.40 -8.78
N THR A 288 34.96 22.64 -9.66
CA THR A 288 35.40 22.50 -11.05
C THR A 288 35.16 23.79 -11.84
N GLN A 289 34.08 24.50 -11.53
CA GLN A 289 33.78 25.79 -12.15
C GLN A 289 34.61 26.92 -11.56
N GLU A 290 34.79 26.94 -10.24
CA GLU A 290 35.57 27.93 -9.52
C GLU A 290 36.44 27.26 -8.44
N PRO A 291 37.73 26.96 -8.74
CA PRO A 291 38.60 26.25 -7.81
C PRO A 291 38.86 27.01 -6.52
N SER A 292 38.79 28.35 -6.48
CA SER A 292 39.03 29.14 -5.27
C SER A 292 38.08 28.81 -4.11
N LEU A 293 36.87 28.32 -4.42
CA LEU A 293 35.91 27.82 -3.42
C LEU A 293 36.49 26.70 -2.54
N GLY A 294 37.30 25.81 -3.13
CA GLY A 294 37.95 24.73 -2.39
C GLY A 294 38.99 25.20 -1.38
N GLY A 295 39.41 26.47 -1.45
CA GLY A 295 40.31 27.11 -0.48
C GLY A 295 39.61 27.71 0.74
N ASP A 296 38.27 27.66 0.79
CA ASP A 296 37.47 28.17 1.91
C ASP A 296 37.43 27.20 3.10
N SER A 297 37.50 27.73 4.31
CA SER A 297 37.52 26.92 5.54
C SER A 297 36.27 26.05 5.70
N GLU A 298 35.08 26.55 5.32
CA GLU A 298 33.84 25.79 5.49
C GLU A 298 33.81 24.57 4.57
N VAL A 299 34.25 24.75 3.32
CA VAL A 299 34.31 23.68 2.31
C VAL A 299 35.31 22.60 2.73
N ILE A 300 36.50 23.01 3.19
CA ILE A 300 37.54 22.08 3.65
C ILE A 300 37.05 21.28 4.86
N GLN A 301 36.51 21.94 5.88
CA GLN A 301 35.99 21.27 7.08
C GLN A 301 34.85 20.31 6.73
N MET A 302 33.94 20.71 5.85
CA MET A 302 32.83 19.89 5.42
C MET A 302 33.29 18.62 4.69
N ILE A 303 34.23 18.72 3.75
CA ILE A 303 34.81 17.55 3.07
C ILE A 303 35.53 16.64 4.08
N GLN A 304 36.26 17.19 5.05
CA GLN A 304 36.92 16.40 6.08
C GLN A 304 35.94 15.64 6.99
N VAL A 305 34.81 16.25 7.35
CA VAL A 305 33.79 15.61 8.20
C VAL A 305 33.02 14.53 7.45
N LEU A 306 32.72 14.75 6.17
CA LEU A 306 31.91 13.83 5.37
C LEU A 306 32.70 12.69 4.72
N SER A 307 33.97 12.90 4.40
CA SER A 307 34.79 11.91 3.69
C SER A 307 34.92 10.54 4.39
N PRO A 308 35.00 10.42 5.72
CA PRO A 308 34.98 9.11 6.39
C PRO A 308 33.66 8.35 6.20
N LEU A 309 32.56 9.05 5.92
CA LEU A 309 31.24 8.45 5.76
C LEU A 309 31.03 7.84 4.36
N LEU A 310 31.83 8.26 3.35
CA LEU A 310 31.70 7.78 1.96
C LEU A 310 31.98 6.27 1.81
N THR A 311 32.74 5.70 2.73
CA THR A 311 33.11 4.27 2.74
C THR A 311 32.54 3.52 3.93
N LYS A 312 31.64 4.13 4.72
CA LYS A 312 31.08 3.53 5.94
C LYS A 312 29.75 2.85 5.65
N GLN A 313 29.62 1.59 6.10
CA GLN A 313 28.38 0.83 6.05
C GLN A 313 28.31 -0.14 7.24
N PRO A 314 27.23 -0.18 8.06
CA PRO A 314 26.04 0.68 7.97
C PRO A 314 26.26 2.09 8.54
N LEU A 315 25.42 3.04 8.10
CA LEU A 315 25.33 4.38 8.71
C LEU A 315 24.45 4.36 9.98
N THR A 316 24.89 5.03 11.04
CA THR A 316 24.14 5.22 12.28
C THR A 316 23.30 6.50 12.24
N ASP A 317 22.31 6.65 13.13
CA ASP A 317 21.51 7.88 13.24
C ASP A 317 22.37 9.14 13.47
N ALA A 318 23.49 9.01 14.18
CA ALA A 318 24.45 10.09 14.37
C ALA A 318 25.18 10.48 13.07
N ASP A 319 25.49 9.49 12.22
CA ASP A 319 26.07 9.73 10.90
C ASP A 319 25.06 10.42 9.99
N LEU A 320 23.79 9.97 10.00
CA LEU A 320 22.71 10.58 9.24
C LEU A 320 22.50 12.05 9.64
N SER A 321 22.48 12.35 10.95
CA SER A 321 22.39 13.72 11.46
C SER A 321 23.57 14.58 10.99
N THR A 322 24.78 14.03 10.97
CA THR A 322 25.98 14.72 10.46
C THR A 322 25.84 15.05 8.97
N ILE A 323 25.38 14.11 8.15
CA ILE A 323 25.16 14.29 6.71
C ILE A 323 24.11 15.38 6.46
N TYR A 324 22.97 15.32 7.15
CA TYR A 324 21.89 16.29 6.96
C TYR A 324 22.31 17.69 7.41
N ARG A 325 22.95 17.84 8.58
CA ARG A 325 23.44 19.16 9.02
C ARG A 325 24.47 19.74 8.06
N ALA A 326 25.24 18.91 7.37
CA ALA A 326 26.22 19.40 6.40
C ALA A 326 25.57 20.15 5.22
N THR A 327 24.28 19.98 4.93
CA THR A 327 23.61 20.75 3.86
C THR A 327 23.47 22.24 4.16
N GLU A 328 23.61 22.64 5.43
CA GLU A 328 23.63 24.04 5.85
C GLU A 328 24.91 24.74 5.35
N LEU A 329 25.96 23.96 5.06
CA LEU A 329 27.26 24.42 4.58
C LEU A 329 27.49 24.09 3.09
N PRO A 330 28.36 24.83 2.39
CA PRO A 330 28.89 26.13 2.80
C PRO A 330 27.75 27.14 2.89
N ASN A 331 27.85 28.10 3.81
CA ASN A 331 26.80 29.09 4.00
C ASN A 331 26.69 30.03 2.79
N LYS A 332 25.63 30.85 2.73
CA LYS A 332 25.42 31.77 1.60
C LYS A 332 26.60 32.72 1.38
N THR A 333 27.13 33.31 2.45
CA THR A 333 28.27 34.24 2.37
C THR A 333 29.53 33.59 1.82
N ALA A 334 29.79 32.32 2.17
CA ALA A 334 30.91 31.56 1.64
C ALA A 334 30.71 31.25 0.15
N LEU A 335 29.51 30.86 -0.28
CA LEU A 335 29.21 30.61 -1.70
C LEU A 335 29.28 31.89 -2.54
N ASP A 336 28.62 32.97 -2.10
CA ASP A 336 28.52 34.25 -2.83
C ASP A 336 29.89 34.94 -2.99
N ARG A 337 30.88 34.61 -2.16
CA ARG A 337 32.25 35.12 -2.27
C ARG A 337 32.97 34.60 -3.50
N TYR A 338 32.74 33.34 -3.88
CA TYR A 338 33.49 32.68 -4.98
C TYR A 338 32.61 32.43 -6.20
N LEU A 339 31.34 32.06 -5.99
CA LEU A 339 30.43 31.65 -7.05
C LEU A 339 29.55 32.81 -7.49
N THR A 340 29.23 32.84 -8.79
CA THR A 340 28.11 33.67 -9.25
C THR A 340 26.78 33.14 -8.68
N ALA A 341 25.78 34.02 -8.56
CA ALA A 341 24.46 33.64 -8.08
C ALA A 341 23.86 32.41 -8.81
N SER A 342 24.08 32.29 -10.12
CA SER A 342 23.63 31.14 -10.92
C SER A 342 24.33 29.83 -10.55
N GLN A 343 25.61 29.88 -10.20
CA GLN A 343 26.40 28.70 -9.83
C GLN A 343 26.08 28.25 -8.41
N ALA A 344 25.97 29.20 -7.47
CA ALA A 344 25.51 28.93 -6.11
C ALA A 344 24.09 28.35 -6.10
N ALA A 345 23.20 28.89 -6.94
CA ALA A 345 21.86 28.35 -7.15
C ALA A 345 21.90 26.89 -7.64
N THR A 346 22.76 26.55 -8.60
CA THR A 346 22.89 25.18 -9.14
C THR A 346 23.32 24.17 -8.05
N TYR A 347 24.25 24.54 -7.17
CA TYR A 347 24.62 23.69 -6.03
C TYR A 347 23.44 23.48 -5.07
N ARG A 348 22.76 24.56 -4.67
CA ARG A 348 21.58 24.50 -3.78
C ARG A 348 20.41 23.73 -4.40
N ASP A 349 20.29 23.79 -5.71
CA ASP A 349 19.27 23.09 -6.51
C ASP A 349 19.41 21.58 -6.35
N LYS A 350 20.64 21.09 -6.52
CA LYS A 350 20.99 19.67 -6.36
C LYS A 350 20.65 19.13 -4.97
N ILE A 351 20.96 19.89 -3.92
CA ILE A 351 20.62 19.52 -2.53
C ILE A 351 19.11 19.48 -2.33
N THR A 352 18.40 20.50 -2.80
CA THR A 352 16.94 20.62 -2.66
C THR A 352 16.21 19.51 -3.43
N GLY A 353 16.65 19.21 -4.66
CA GLY A 353 16.13 18.10 -5.46
C GLY A 353 16.43 16.73 -4.83
N THR A 354 17.56 16.61 -4.13
CA THR A 354 17.90 15.38 -3.39
C THR A 354 16.93 15.18 -2.22
N TYR A 355 16.60 16.21 -1.45
CA TYR A 355 15.57 16.09 -0.41
C TYR A 355 14.20 15.64 -0.94
N GLN A 356 13.82 16.08 -2.13
CA GLN A 356 12.61 15.58 -2.78
C GLN A 356 12.72 14.08 -3.04
N THR A 357 13.86 13.61 -3.54
CA THR A 357 14.12 12.18 -3.76
C THR A 357 14.04 11.39 -2.44
N LEU A 358 14.59 11.91 -1.34
CA LEU A 358 14.52 11.28 -0.02
C LEU A 358 13.07 11.09 0.47
N ILE A 359 12.20 12.08 0.23
CA ILE A 359 10.76 11.99 0.55
C ILE A 359 10.08 10.92 -0.31
N LEU A 360 10.41 10.85 -1.61
CA LEU A 360 9.88 9.84 -2.52
C LEU A 360 10.25 8.43 -2.06
N ASN A 361 11.52 8.23 -1.69
CA ASN A 361 12.01 6.96 -1.14
C ASN A 361 11.23 6.54 0.11
N LEU A 362 11.00 7.46 1.06
CA LEU A 362 10.19 7.17 2.26
C LEU A 362 8.75 6.80 1.91
N ASN A 363 8.11 7.51 0.97
CA ASN A 363 6.75 7.21 0.54
C ASN A 363 6.66 5.86 -0.18
N GLU A 364 7.64 5.52 -1.00
CA GLU A 364 7.70 4.22 -1.67
C GLU A 364 7.92 3.08 -0.67
N ALA A 365 8.79 3.25 0.32
CA ALA A 365 8.97 2.31 1.42
C ALA A 365 7.68 2.13 2.24
N ARG A 366 6.99 3.23 2.60
CA ARG A 366 5.68 3.19 3.28
C ARG A 366 4.64 2.45 2.46
N ARG A 367 4.60 2.67 1.15
CA ARG A 367 3.67 1.97 0.25
C ARG A 367 3.95 0.47 0.22
N ALA A 368 5.22 0.07 0.17
CA ALA A 368 5.61 -1.34 0.24
C ALA A 368 5.17 -1.99 1.56
N ILE A 369 5.35 -1.28 2.69
CA ILE A 369 4.87 -1.73 4.02
C ILE A 369 3.35 -1.85 4.04
N ASP A 370 2.61 -0.87 3.52
CA ASP A 370 1.14 -0.91 3.49
C ASP A 370 0.61 -2.09 2.65
N THR A 371 1.24 -2.38 1.51
CA THR A 371 0.96 -3.56 0.69
C THR A 371 1.24 -4.86 1.48
N GLN A 372 2.36 -4.95 2.19
CA GLN A 372 2.67 -6.11 3.03
C GLN A 372 1.65 -6.27 4.17
N ARG A 373 1.27 -5.17 4.84
CA ARG A 373 0.28 -5.18 5.92
C ARG A 373 -1.07 -5.72 5.43
N LYS A 374 -1.57 -5.19 4.32
CA LYS A 374 -2.81 -5.65 3.68
C LYS A 374 -2.77 -7.14 3.32
N ALA A 375 -1.63 -7.65 2.87
CA ALA A 375 -1.48 -9.08 2.59
C ALA A 375 -1.59 -9.94 3.86
N VAL A 376 -1.01 -9.49 4.99
CA VAL A 376 -1.11 -10.19 6.28
C VAL A 376 -2.52 -10.07 6.88
N GLU A 377 -3.19 -8.92 6.73
CA GLU A 377 -4.60 -8.72 7.12
C GLU A 377 -5.53 -9.70 6.39
N GLU A 378 -5.34 -9.87 5.08
CA GLU A 378 -6.12 -10.82 4.27
C GLU A 378 -5.81 -12.28 4.65
N GLN A 379 -4.54 -12.61 4.90
CA GLN A 379 -4.15 -13.92 5.42
C GLN A 379 -4.85 -14.22 6.75
N LEU A 380 -4.87 -13.24 7.67
CA LEU A 380 -5.54 -13.35 8.97
C LEU A 380 -7.04 -13.61 8.80
N ALA A 381 -7.71 -12.86 7.93
CA ALA A 381 -9.14 -13.03 7.68
C ALA A 381 -9.47 -14.44 7.15
N LEU A 382 -8.73 -14.92 6.15
CA LEU A 382 -8.89 -16.27 5.59
C LEU A 382 -8.66 -17.37 6.64
N PHE A 383 -7.61 -17.22 7.45
CA PHE A 383 -7.29 -18.20 8.49
C PHE A 383 -8.33 -18.19 9.62
N GLN A 384 -8.84 -17.03 10.02
CA GLN A 384 -9.92 -16.93 11.02
C GLN A 384 -11.21 -17.59 10.56
N GLU A 385 -11.59 -17.41 9.29
CA GLU A 385 -12.72 -18.12 8.69
C GLU A 385 -12.50 -19.63 8.74
N THR A 386 -11.34 -20.10 8.26
CA THR A 386 -10.99 -21.54 8.28
C THR A 386 -11.03 -22.11 9.70
N ASN A 387 -10.56 -21.34 10.69
CA ASN A 387 -10.60 -21.70 12.10
C ASN A 387 -12.04 -21.80 12.65
N ALA A 388 -12.94 -20.90 12.24
CA ALA A 388 -14.36 -20.99 12.58
C ALA A 388 -14.99 -22.25 11.99
N THR A 389 -14.71 -22.56 10.71
CA THR A 389 -15.18 -23.79 10.05
C THR A 389 -14.68 -25.04 10.75
N MET A 390 -13.39 -25.10 11.09
CA MET A 390 -12.79 -26.24 11.78
C MET A 390 -13.40 -26.46 13.17
N THR A 391 -13.66 -25.36 13.89
CA THR A 391 -14.29 -25.40 15.21
C THR A 391 -15.70 -26.00 15.12
N ALA A 392 -16.54 -25.45 14.24
CA ALA A 392 -17.89 -25.95 14.00
C ALA A 392 -17.90 -27.40 13.52
N TRP A 393 -16.91 -27.79 12.70
CA TRP A 393 -16.76 -29.15 12.22
C TRP A 393 -16.46 -30.15 13.34
N MET A 394 -15.56 -29.83 14.26
CA MET A 394 -15.29 -30.70 15.40
C MET A 394 -16.47 -30.74 16.39
N GLU A 395 -17.21 -29.64 16.53
CA GLU A 395 -18.42 -29.57 17.36
C GLU A 395 -19.57 -30.45 16.83
N CYS A 396 -19.56 -30.79 15.53
CA CYS A 396 -20.49 -31.77 14.96
C CYS A 396 -20.43 -33.12 15.68
N ALA A 397 -19.32 -33.47 16.34
CA ALA A 397 -19.26 -34.69 17.14
C ALA A 397 -20.31 -34.73 18.26
N SER A 398 -20.52 -33.59 18.94
CA SER A 398 -21.53 -33.48 20.00
C SER A 398 -22.94 -33.50 19.41
N LYS A 399 -23.16 -32.77 18.30
CA LYS A 399 -24.46 -32.75 17.59
C LYS A 399 -24.86 -34.13 17.08
N LEU A 400 -23.90 -34.87 16.51
CA LEU A 400 -24.11 -36.22 15.99
C LEU A 400 -24.51 -37.18 17.11
N LYS A 401 -23.88 -37.06 18.29
CA LYS A 401 -24.25 -37.84 19.46
C LYS A 401 -25.69 -37.57 19.89
N THR A 402 -26.08 -36.29 20.02
CA THR A 402 -27.45 -35.91 20.37
C THR A 402 -28.47 -36.39 19.35
N ALA A 403 -28.17 -36.27 18.05
CA ALA A 403 -29.03 -36.74 16.98
C ALA A 403 -29.21 -38.28 17.01
N PHE A 404 -28.16 -39.02 17.34
CA PHE A 404 -28.18 -40.49 17.48
C PHE A 404 -29.03 -40.93 18.69
N GLU A 405 -28.85 -40.31 19.85
CA GLU A 405 -29.62 -40.61 21.07
C GLU A 405 -31.11 -40.31 20.90
N GLY A 406 -31.45 -39.25 20.17
CA GLY A 406 -32.83 -38.88 19.85
C GLY A 406 -33.47 -39.75 18.75
N GLN A 407 -32.68 -40.53 18.00
CA GLN A 407 -33.13 -41.32 16.84
C GLN A 407 -33.87 -40.50 15.77
N TYR A 408 -33.50 -39.23 15.59
CA TYR A 408 -34.13 -38.34 14.61
C TYR A 408 -33.38 -38.40 13.28
N GLY A 409 -34.01 -38.94 12.25
CA GLY A 409 -33.43 -39.05 10.90
C GLY A 409 -33.05 -37.70 10.30
N SER A 410 -33.87 -36.67 10.53
CA SER A 410 -33.62 -35.29 10.08
C SER A 410 -32.34 -34.71 10.68
N SER A 411 -32.18 -34.78 12.00
CA SER A 411 -30.99 -34.27 12.69
C SER A 411 -29.72 -35.04 12.29
N MET A 412 -29.83 -36.35 12.08
CA MET A 412 -28.69 -37.17 11.61
C MET A 412 -28.27 -36.79 10.20
N LEU A 413 -29.23 -36.59 9.29
CA LEU A 413 -28.95 -36.14 7.93
C LEU A 413 -28.27 -34.76 7.93
N THR A 414 -28.80 -33.81 8.71
CA THR A 414 -28.23 -32.46 8.85
C THR A 414 -26.77 -32.50 9.26
N VAL A 415 -26.45 -33.14 10.39
CA VAL A 415 -25.07 -33.18 10.90
C VAL A 415 -24.13 -33.92 9.93
N SER A 416 -24.64 -34.93 9.23
CA SER A 416 -23.87 -35.67 8.22
C SER A 416 -23.53 -34.81 6.99
N MET A 417 -24.45 -33.93 6.58
CA MET A 417 -24.20 -32.97 5.51
C MET A 417 -23.31 -31.81 5.95
N GLU A 418 -23.42 -31.34 7.21
CA GLU A 418 -22.51 -30.33 7.78
C GLU A 418 -21.06 -30.83 7.84
N LEU A 419 -20.86 -32.10 8.24
CA LEU A 419 -19.53 -32.74 8.27
C LEU A 419 -18.86 -32.77 6.89
N ASP A 420 -19.63 -33.06 5.85
CA ASP A 420 -19.15 -33.07 4.47
C ASP A 420 -18.87 -31.64 3.96
N ALA A 421 -19.85 -30.74 4.09
CA ALA A 421 -19.75 -29.35 3.63
C ALA A 421 -18.56 -28.60 4.26
N ALA A 422 -18.30 -28.80 5.55
CA ALA A 422 -17.14 -28.21 6.22
C ALA A 422 -15.81 -28.75 5.66
N LEU A 423 -15.73 -30.04 5.32
CA LEU A 423 -14.53 -30.63 4.73
C LEU A 423 -14.28 -30.16 3.29
N ILE A 424 -15.36 -29.99 2.52
CA ILE A 424 -15.32 -29.34 1.19
C ILE A 424 -14.75 -27.92 1.34
N SER A 425 -15.30 -27.12 2.25
CA SER A 425 -14.82 -25.75 2.51
C SER A 425 -13.32 -25.72 2.84
N MET A 426 -12.88 -26.54 3.81
CA MET A 426 -11.48 -26.59 4.22
C MET A 426 -10.54 -27.07 3.12
N SER A 427 -10.97 -28.01 2.28
CA SER A 427 -10.15 -28.49 1.15
C SER A 427 -9.90 -27.41 0.10
N TYR A 428 -10.87 -26.52 -0.11
CA TYR A 428 -10.71 -25.38 -1.03
C TYR A 428 -9.93 -24.23 -0.41
N ALA A 429 -10.20 -23.90 0.86
CA ALA A 429 -9.43 -22.89 1.59
C ALA A 429 -7.93 -23.24 1.65
N TYR A 430 -7.62 -24.53 1.76
CA TYR A 430 -6.24 -25.06 1.82
C TYR A 430 -5.34 -24.55 0.69
N GLU A 431 -5.84 -24.34 -0.53
CA GLU A 431 -4.99 -23.88 -1.64
C GLU A 431 -4.36 -22.51 -1.36
N ASN A 432 -5.10 -21.63 -0.70
CA ASN A 432 -4.74 -20.23 -0.46
C ASN A 432 -4.04 -19.98 0.88
N LEU A 433 -3.91 -21.01 1.73
CA LEU A 433 -3.19 -20.93 3.01
C LEU A 433 -1.66 -20.96 2.84
N THR A 434 -0.95 -20.41 3.82
CA THR A 434 0.52 -20.49 3.92
C THR A 434 0.99 -21.89 4.31
N SER A 435 2.28 -22.19 4.12
CA SER A 435 2.85 -23.50 4.44
C SER A 435 2.70 -23.90 5.91
N GLU A 436 2.80 -22.94 6.83
CA GLU A 436 2.60 -23.16 8.27
C GLU A 436 1.15 -23.53 8.57
N GLU A 437 0.19 -22.76 8.06
CA GLU A 437 -1.25 -22.99 8.21
C GLU A 437 -1.69 -24.32 7.57
N LYS A 438 -1.13 -24.66 6.40
CA LYS A 438 -1.33 -25.94 5.73
C LYS A 438 -0.89 -27.10 6.62
N THR A 439 0.27 -26.98 7.26
CA THR A 439 0.79 -28.02 8.17
C THR A 439 -0.11 -28.19 9.38
N LEU A 440 -0.57 -27.08 9.97
CA LEU A 440 -1.51 -27.08 11.07
C LEU A 440 -2.81 -27.80 10.67
N LEU A 441 -3.43 -27.39 9.57
CA LEU A 441 -4.71 -27.96 9.13
C LEU A 441 -4.57 -29.45 8.80
N ASN A 442 -3.51 -29.86 8.09
CA ASN A 442 -3.25 -31.27 7.78
C ASN A 442 -3.19 -32.15 9.03
N ASN A 443 -2.51 -31.68 10.07
CA ASN A 443 -2.36 -32.47 11.29
C ASN A 443 -3.71 -32.71 11.97
N TYR A 444 -4.49 -31.65 12.20
CA TYR A 444 -5.73 -31.75 12.96
C TYR A 444 -6.90 -32.32 12.14
N VAL A 445 -6.99 -32.03 10.83
CA VAL A 445 -8.01 -32.63 9.96
C VAL A 445 -7.82 -34.14 9.86
N ASN A 446 -6.60 -34.61 9.59
CA ASN A 446 -6.34 -36.05 9.49
C ASN A 446 -6.57 -36.78 10.81
N GLN A 447 -6.25 -36.17 11.96
CA GLN A 447 -6.57 -36.74 13.26
C GLN A 447 -8.09 -36.84 13.47
N PHE A 448 -8.86 -35.80 13.15
CA PHE A 448 -10.31 -35.82 13.31
C PHE A 448 -10.99 -36.85 12.39
N LEU A 449 -10.56 -36.93 11.12
CA LEU A 449 -11.06 -37.91 10.14
C LEU A 449 -10.93 -39.37 10.62
N ASN A 450 -9.92 -39.65 11.45
CA ASN A 450 -9.62 -40.97 11.97
C ASN A 450 -10.26 -41.27 13.35
N ILE A 451 -11.01 -40.32 13.93
CA ILE A 451 -11.74 -40.58 15.17
C ILE A 451 -12.89 -41.55 14.89
N ARG A 452 -13.02 -42.57 15.74
CA ARG A 452 -14.08 -43.57 15.64
C ARG A 452 -15.42 -43.02 16.08
N ILE A 453 -16.41 -43.02 15.17
CA ILE A 453 -17.79 -42.62 15.46
C ILE A 453 -18.55 -43.80 16.07
N ILE A 454 -18.49 -44.96 15.42
CA ILE A 454 -19.26 -46.16 15.81
C ILE A 454 -18.33 -47.20 16.44
N SER A 455 -18.75 -47.79 17.56
CA SER A 455 -18.01 -48.85 18.23
C SER A 455 -17.79 -50.04 17.30
N GLY A 456 -16.53 -50.36 17.00
CA GLY A 456 -16.16 -51.39 16.01
C GLY A 456 -16.54 -51.10 14.55
N GLY A 457 -17.09 -49.92 14.25
CA GLY A 457 -17.60 -49.53 12.94
C GLY A 457 -16.83 -48.38 12.29
N ASP A 458 -17.55 -47.42 11.71
CA ASP A 458 -16.96 -46.31 10.94
C ASP A 458 -16.24 -45.27 11.82
N VAL A 459 -15.19 -44.71 11.23
CA VAL A 459 -14.55 -43.45 11.63
C VAL A 459 -15.17 -42.27 10.86
N VAL A 460 -14.80 -41.04 11.20
CA VAL A 460 -15.36 -39.82 10.56
C VAL A 460 -15.29 -39.84 9.04
N PHE A 461 -14.14 -40.18 8.43
CA PHE A 461 -14.08 -40.23 6.95
C PHE A 461 -15.03 -41.29 6.37
N GLY A 462 -15.20 -42.43 7.06
CA GLY A 462 -16.11 -43.50 6.63
C GLY A 462 -17.57 -43.06 6.69
N TRP A 463 -17.92 -42.25 7.69
CA TRP A 463 -19.24 -41.62 7.81
C TRP A 463 -19.50 -40.63 6.68
N ILE A 464 -18.57 -39.69 6.44
CA ILE A 464 -18.66 -38.72 5.33
C ILE A 464 -18.80 -39.44 3.99
N SER A 465 -18.05 -40.53 3.78
CA SER A 465 -18.12 -41.34 2.56
C SER A 465 -19.52 -41.87 2.27
N LYS A 466 -20.33 -42.18 3.30
CA LYS A 466 -21.72 -42.61 3.10
C LYS A 466 -22.60 -41.47 2.60
N THR A 467 -22.42 -40.26 3.13
CA THR A 467 -23.11 -39.06 2.66
C THR A 467 -22.77 -38.75 1.21
N GLU A 468 -21.49 -38.80 0.85
CA GLU A 468 -21.00 -38.57 -0.51
C GLU A 468 -21.57 -39.59 -1.51
N VAL A 469 -21.55 -40.89 -1.17
CA VAL A 469 -22.17 -41.93 -2.03
C VAL A 469 -23.64 -41.62 -2.31
N TYR A 470 -24.39 -41.20 -1.28
CA TYR A 470 -25.81 -40.86 -1.43
C TYR A 470 -26.00 -39.65 -2.34
N GLN A 471 -25.26 -38.56 -2.11
CA GLN A 471 -25.37 -37.33 -2.91
C GLN A 471 -24.99 -37.57 -4.38
N ILE A 472 -23.90 -38.30 -4.65
CA ILE A 472 -23.47 -38.67 -6.01
C ILE A 472 -24.56 -39.48 -6.73
N LEU A 473 -25.16 -40.45 -6.04
CA LEU A 473 -26.21 -41.29 -6.63
C LEU A 473 -27.52 -40.53 -6.84
N ALA A 474 -27.88 -39.67 -5.89
CA ALA A 474 -29.06 -38.82 -6.02
C ALA A 474 -28.93 -37.90 -7.22
N ASP A 475 -27.79 -37.21 -7.39
CA ASP A 475 -27.53 -36.37 -8.57
C ASP A 475 -27.63 -37.19 -9.87
N TYR A 476 -27.02 -38.37 -9.91
CA TYR A 476 -27.02 -39.21 -11.11
C TYR A 476 -28.42 -39.71 -11.49
N CYS A 477 -29.14 -40.33 -10.55
CA CYS A 477 -30.41 -41.00 -10.80
C CYS A 477 -31.58 -40.03 -11.00
N ILE A 478 -31.49 -38.80 -10.47
CA ILE A 478 -32.52 -37.77 -10.68
C ILE A 478 -32.40 -37.17 -12.09
N HIS A 479 -31.18 -36.94 -12.56
CA HIS A 479 -30.94 -36.28 -13.85
C HIS A 479 -30.83 -37.26 -15.04
N ASN A 480 -30.74 -38.57 -14.79
CA ASN A 480 -30.54 -39.58 -15.84
C ASN A 480 -31.51 -40.76 -15.68
N ALA A 481 -31.94 -41.33 -16.82
CA ALA A 481 -32.70 -42.59 -16.83
C ALA A 481 -31.76 -43.79 -16.63
N VAL A 482 -31.55 -44.18 -15.37
CA VAL A 482 -30.65 -45.27 -15.00
C VAL A 482 -31.41 -46.59 -14.95
N THR A 483 -30.97 -47.60 -15.70
CA THR A 483 -31.69 -48.87 -15.90
C THR A 483 -30.94 -50.09 -15.36
N THR A 484 -29.68 -49.93 -14.94
CA THR A 484 -28.85 -51.01 -14.40
C THR A 484 -28.04 -50.56 -13.19
N THR A 485 -27.72 -51.49 -12.30
CA THR A 485 -26.86 -51.22 -11.13
C THR A 485 -25.40 -51.00 -11.53
N ASP A 486 -24.93 -51.59 -12.63
CA ASP A 486 -23.57 -51.40 -13.14
C ASP A 486 -23.31 -49.96 -13.61
N GLN A 487 -24.32 -49.29 -14.18
CA GLN A 487 -24.24 -47.87 -14.51
C GLN A 487 -24.01 -47.01 -13.25
N MET A 488 -24.79 -47.26 -12.19
CA MET A 488 -24.62 -46.56 -10.90
C MET A 488 -23.23 -46.80 -10.31
N LYS A 489 -22.79 -48.07 -10.23
CA LYS A 489 -21.47 -48.43 -9.70
C LYS A 489 -20.33 -47.74 -10.47
N THR A 490 -20.42 -47.73 -11.80
CA THR A 490 -19.40 -47.11 -12.66
C THR A 490 -19.34 -45.60 -12.45
N TYR A 491 -20.50 -44.94 -12.34
CA TYR A 491 -20.59 -43.51 -12.08
C TYR A 491 -20.02 -43.17 -10.69
N THR A 492 -20.48 -43.86 -9.63
CA THR A 492 -19.99 -43.65 -8.26
C THR A 492 -18.49 -43.86 -8.14
N LYS A 493 -17.92 -44.89 -8.80
CA LYS A 493 -16.46 -45.10 -8.80
C LYS A 493 -15.70 -44.00 -9.53
N THR A 494 -16.26 -43.47 -10.61
CA THR A 494 -15.64 -42.38 -11.36
C THR A 494 -15.63 -41.10 -10.54
N GLN A 495 -16.76 -40.75 -9.94
CA GLN A 495 -16.86 -39.62 -9.02
C GLN A 495 -16.00 -39.80 -7.77
N GLY A 496 -15.91 -41.02 -7.22
CA GLY A 496 -15.00 -41.34 -6.11
C GLY A 496 -13.51 -41.14 -6.47
N ARG A 497 -13.11 -41.39 -7.72
CA ARG A 497 -11.74 -41.09 -8.21
C ARG A 497 -11.50 -39.60 -8.36
N GLU A 498 -12.49 -38.84 -8.81
CA GLU A 498 -12.40 -37.37 -8.90
C GLU A 498 -12.35 -36.74 -7.51
N LEU A 499 -13.18 -37.21 -6.57
CA LEU A 499 -13.15 -36.78 -5.17
C LEU A 499 -11.80 -37.04 -4.52
N ALA A 500 -11.18 -38.21 -4.77
CA ALA A 500 -9.88 -38.55 -4.21
C ALA A 500 -8.75 -37.58 -4.61
N GLN A 501 -8.95 -36.74 -5.63
CA GLN A 501 -7.99 -35.71 -6.03
C GLN A 501 -8.06 -34.45 -5.16
N ARG A 502 -9.12 -34.26 -4.36
CA ARG A 502 -9.23 -33.14 -3.41
C ARG A 502 -8.42 -33.43 -2.15
N HIS A 503 -7.81 -32.38 -1.59
CA HIS A 503 -6.75 -32.49 -0.58
C HIS A 503 -7.10 -33.37 0.64
N PHE A 504 -8.29 -33.23 1.22
CA PHE A 504 -8.72 -34.03 2.38
C PHE A 504 -9.61 -35.25 2.04
N PHE A 505 -9.80 -35.56 0.75
CA PHE A 505 -10.76 -36.58 0.30
C PHE A 505 -10.11 -37.86 -0.21
N SER A 506 -8.80 -38.05 -0.06
CA SER A 506 -8.12 -39.25 -0.58
C SER A 506 -8.71 -40.57 -0.02
N ASP A 507 -8.86 -40.66 1.31
CA ASP A 507 -9.45 -41.83 1.97
C ASP A 507 -10.96 -41.94 1.72
N ILE A 508 -11.65 -40.79 1.62
CA ILE A 508 -13.09 -40.72 1.35
C ILE A 508 -13.39 -41.24 -0.05
N GLY A 509 -12.70 -40.73 -1.08
CA GLY A 509 -12.87 -41.16 -2.46
C GLY A 509 -12.51 -42.64 -2.66
N SER A 510 -11.52 -43.14 -1.93
CA SER A 510 -11.18 -44.58 -1.89
C SER A 510 -12.30 -45.41 -1.26
N LYS A 511 -12.89 -44.92 -0.16
CA LYS A 511 -14.00 -45.59 0.53
C LYS A 511 -15.28 -45.55 -0.31
N VAL A 512 -15.60 -44.43 -0.97
CA VAL A 512 -16.71 -44.29 -1.93
C VAL A 512 -16.63 -45.36 -3.02
N GLN A 513 -15.44 -45.58 -3.59
CA GLN A 513 -15.22 -46.63 -4.58
C GLN A 513 -15.47 -48.04 -4.00
N SER A 514 -15.03 -48.29 -2.76
CA SER A 514 -15.26 -49.58 -2.09
C SER A 514 -16.74 -49.84 -1.79
N ILE A 515 -17.50 -48.81 -1.40
CA ILE A 515 -18.93 -48.93 -1.09
C ILE A 515 -19.72 -49.31 -2.35
N ALA A 516 -19.31 -48.84 -3.53
CA ALA A 516 -19.95 -49.21 -4.79
C ALA A 516 -19.91 -50.73 -5.09
N ASP A 517 -18.93 -51.46 -4.54
CA ASP A 517 -18.81 -52.92 -4.69
C ASP A 517 -19.37 -53.70 -3.50
N ASP A 518 -19.75 -53.03 -2.42
CA ASP A 518 -20.31 -53.65 -1.23
C ASP A 518 -21.79 -54.02 -1.43
N SER A 519 -22.21 -55.10 -0.79
CA SER A 519 -23.62 -55.44 -0.55
C SER A 519 -24.44 -54.28 0.04
N SER A 520 -23.81 -53.41 0.84
CA SER A 520 -24.44 -52.21 1.42
C SER A 520 -24.82 -51.15 0.37
N PHE A 521 -24.31 -51.23 -0.86
CA PHE A 521 -24.67 -50.32 -1.95
C PHE A 521 -26.18 -50.32 -2.27
N ALA A 522 -26.86 -51.45 -2.03
CA ALA A 522 -28.30 -51.56 -2.20
C ALA A 522 -29.11 -50.69 -1.22
N ASN A 523 -28.48 -50.06 -0.23
CA ASN A 523 -29.13 -49.16 0.73
C ASN A 523 -29.34 -47.73 0.20
N TYR A 524 -28.83 -47.41 -0.99
CA TYR A 524 -28.84 -46.05 -1.53
C TYR A 524 -29.88 -45.82 -2.64
N TYR A 525 -30.48 -46.88 -3.18
CA TYR A 525 -31.38 -46.81 -4.32
C TYR A 525 -32.59 -47.74 -4.20
N ILE A 526 -33.62 -47.41 -4.97
CA ILE A 526 -34.84 -48.21 -5.17
C ILE A 526 -35.15 -48.33 -6.67
N GLU A 527 -35.66 -49.48 -7.09
CA GLU A 527 -36.12 -49.68 -8.46
C GLU A 527 -37.63 -49.40 -8.55
N LYS A 528 -38.03 -48.52 -9.46
CA LYS A 528 -39.44 -48.24 -9.78
C LYS A 528 -39.61 -48.23 -11.30
N ASN A 529 -40.55 -49.03 -11.82
CA ASN A 529 -40.89 -49.08 -13.24
C ASN A 529 -39.68 -49.32 -14.19
N GLY A 530 -38.72 -50.15 -13.78
CA GLY A 530 -37.52 -50.48 -14.55
C GLY A 530 -36.42 -49.40 -14.55
N ASN A 531 -36.60 -48.32 -13.77
CA ASN A 531 -35.58 -47.29 -13.54
C ASN A 531 -35.16 -47.27 -12.06
N TYR A 532 -33.92 -46.85 -11.82
CA TYR A 532 -33.37 -46.66 -10.48
C TYR A 532 -33.51 -45.21 -10.02
N TYR A 533 -33.95 -45.05 -8.78
CA TYR A 533 -34.13 -43.77 -8.09
C TYR A 533 -33.38 -43.78 -6.76
N PRO A 534 -32.96 -42.61 -6.23
CA PRO A 534 -32.37 -42.56 -4.89
C PRO A 534 -33.40 -42.94 -3.82
N ASP A 535 -32.97 -43.66 -2.80
CA ASP A 535 -33.81 -44.07 -1.66
C ASP A 535 -33.33 -43.38 -0.37
N LEU A 536 -33.86 -42.17 -0.13
CA LEU A 536 -33.50 -41.38 1.06
C LEU A 536 -33.87 -42.12 2.35
N ASN A 537 -35.02 -42.80 2.35
CA ASN A 537 -35.51 -43.54 3.51
C ASN A 537 -34.53 -44.66 3.90
N LYS A 538 -34.18 -45.50 2.93
CA LYS A 538 -33.28 -46.62 3.16
C LYS A 538 -31.87 -46.15 3.51
N TYR A 539 -31.41 -45.05 2.91
CA TYR A 539 -30.16 -44.41 3.31
C TYR A 539 -30.18 -43.96 4.77
N VAL A 540 -31.16 -43.15 5.19
CA VAL A 540 -31.25 -42.64 6.57
C VAL A 540 -31.41 -43.80 7.57
N THR A 541 -32.29 -44.76 7.28
CA THR A 541 -32.59 -45.86 8.21
C THR A 541 -31.45 -46.87 8.31
N GLN A 542 -30.84 -47.29 7.20
CA GLN A 542 -29.84 -48.36 7.18
C GLN A 542 -28.41 -47.84 7.34
N ASN A 543 -28.09 -46.68 6.75
CA ASN A 543 -26.72 -46.17 6.70
C ASN A 543 -26.41 -45.09 7.75
N LEU A 544 -27.42 -44.50 8.40
CA LEU A 544 -27.23 -43.51 9.48
C LEU A 544 -27.78 -43.96 10.84
N LEU A 545 -28.99 -44.53 10.90
CA LEU A 545 -29.63 -44.90 12.17
C LEU A 545 -29.28 -46.34 12.62
N SER A 546 -29.32 -47.32 11.71
CA SER A 546 -29.13 -48.75 12.04
C SER A 546 -27.67 -49.21 11.98
N VAL A 547 -26.74 -48.36 12.41
CA VAL A 547 -25.29 -48.56 12.23
C VAL A 547 -24.56 -49.04 13.48
N GLY A 548 -25.26 -49.30 14.59
CA GLY A 548 -24.66 -49.82 15.83
C GLY A 548 -24.79 -48.84 17.00
N SER A 549 -23.71 -48.61 17.74
CA SER A 549 -23.67 -47.69 18.90
C SER A 549 -22.55 -46.68 18.72
N ILE A 550 -22.79 -45.42 19.08
CA ILE A 550 -21.73 -44.41 19.12
C ILE A 550 -20.65 -44.83 20.11
N SER A 551 -19.38 -44.62 19.73
CA SER A 551 -18.22 -44.86 20.58
C SER A 551 -18.23 -43.91 21.79
N ASP A 552 -18.07 -44.46 22.99
CA ASP A 552 -18.05 -43.70 24.25
C ASP A 552 -16.96 -42.62 24.28
N THR A 553 -15.89 -42.79 23.50
CA THR A 553 -14.76 -41.86 23.43
C THR A 553 -14.89 -40.82 22.31
N PHE A 554 -15.90 -40.90 21.44
CA PHE A 554 -15.99 -40.07 20.24
C PHE A 554 -15.99 -38.57 20.57
N VAL A 555 -16.93 -38.13 21.40
CA VAL A 555 -17.09 -36.72 21.77
C VAL A 555 -15.89 -36.22 22.58
N SER A 556 -15.38 -37.02 23.53
CA SER A 556 -14.24 -36.61 24.36
C SER A 556 -12.94 -36.49 23.56
N GLN A 557 -12.71 -37.38 22.58
CA GLN A 557 -11.58 -37.27 21.65
C GLN A 557 -11.70 -36.04 20.74
N ALA A 558 -12.89 -35.79 20.18
CA ALA A 558 -13.16 -34.60 19.37
C ALA A 558 -12.94 -33.30 20.16
N GLN A 559 -13.45 -33.21 21.39
CA GLN A 559 -13.28 -32.04 22.26
C GLN A 559 -11.81 -31.84 22.66
N SER A 560 -11.09 -32.92 22.97
CA SER A 560 -9.66 -32.83 23.28
C SER A 560 -8.85 -32.34 22.08
N LEU A 561 -9.18 -32.82 20.87
CA LEU A 561 -8.55 -32.37 19.64
C LEU A 561 -8.87 -30.90 19.34
N LEU A 562 -10.12 -30.48 19.55
CA LEU A 562 -10.55 -29.09 19.39
C LEU A 562 -9.76 -28.16 20.33
N GLN A 563 -9.62 -28.52 21.60
CA GLN A 563 -8.82 -27.71 22.55
C GLN A 563 -7.36 -27.55 22.11
N GLN A 564 -6.75 -28.63 21.62
CA GLN A 564 -5.38 -28.59 21.10
C GLN A 564 -5.26 -27.72 19.84
N TYR A 565 -6.21 -27.87 18.91
CA TYR A 565 -6.28 -27.06 17.70
C TYR A 565 -6.48 -25.58 18.02
N SER A 566 -7.48 -25.23 18.84
CA SER A 566 -7.77 -23.84 19.21
C SER A 566 -6.59 -23.17 19.89
N ALA A 567 -5.82 -23.88 20.72
CA ALA A 567 -4.60 -23.34 21.33
C ALA A 567 -3.54 -22.98 20.26
N ALA A 568 -3.30 -23.87 19.30
CA ALA A 568 -2.34 -23.65 18.23
C ALA A 568 -2.79 -22.56 17.25
N ALA A 569 -4.07 -22.57 16.85
CA ALA A 569 -4.66 -21.57 15.96
C ALA A 569 -4.64 -20.17 16.59
N ASN A 570 -4.97 -20.05 17.87
CA ASN A 570 -4.92 -18.75 18.59
C ASN A 570 -3.49 -18.20 18.69
N ALA A 571 -2.49 -19.06 18.89
CA ALA A 571 -1.08 -18.64 18.89
C ALA A 571 -0.66 -18.09 17.52
N HIS A 572 -1.09 -18.74 16.43
CA HIS A 572 -0.83 -18.27 15.06
C HIS A 572 -1.54 -16.93 14.77
N ILE A 573 -2.83 -16.81 15.13
CA ILE A 573 -3.60 -15.56 15.00
C ILE A 573 -2.90 -14.41 15.74
N GLN A 574 -2.42 -14.64 16.95
CA GLN A 574 -1.68 -13.63 17.71
C GLN A 574 -0.36 -13.24 17.02
N SER A 575 0.35 -14.19 16.41
CA SER A 575 1.55 -13.89 15.62
C SER A 575 1.24 -12.97 14.44
N LEU A 576 0.18 -13.26 13.67
CA LEU A 576 -0.24 -12.42 12.54
C LEU A 576 -0.65 -11.02 13.01
N GLN A 577 -1.39 -10.90 14.12
CA GLN A 577 -1.75 -9.61 14.70
C GLN A 577 -0.53 -8.79 15.14
N GLN A 578 0.49 -9.44 15.71
CA GLN A 578 1.75 -8.79 16.08
C GLN A 578 2.53 -8.33 14.84
N GLN A 579 2.54 -9.11 13.77
CA GLN A 579 3.14 -8.72 12.49
C GLN A 579 2.46 -7.49 11.91
N ILE A 580 1.12 -7.43 11.91
CA ILE A 580 0.35 -6.26 11.47
C ILE A 580 0.74 -5.02 12.30
N ALA A 581 0.72 -5.12 13.63
CA ALA A 581 1.09 -4.00 14.50
C ALA A 581 2.55 -3.53 14.31
N SER A 582 3.47 -4.46 14.03
CA SER A 582 4.86 -4.12 13.71
C SER A 582 4.96 -3.36 12.39
N LEU A 583 4.21 -3.78 11.36
CA LEU A 583 4.16 -3.08 10.07
C LEU A 583 3.52 -1.70 10.20
N GLU A 584 2.47 -1.53 11.00
CA GLU A 584 1.90 -0.21 11.31
C GLU A 584 2.91 0.71 11.98
N THR A 585 3.63 0.21 12.98
CA THR A 585 4.69 0.96 13.66
C THR A 585 5.80 1.37 12.69
N GLN A 586 6.21 0.46 11.78
CA GLN A 586 7.19 0.78 10.74
C GLN A 586 6.66 1.84 9.76
N TYR A 587 5.40 1.74 9.35
CA TYR A 587 4.75 2.71 8.46
C TYR A 587 4.72 4.11 9.07
N GLU A 588 4.42 4.21 10.37
CA GLU A 588 4.42 5.48 11.13
C GLU A 588 5.83 6.04 11.30
N ASN A 589 6.82 5.19 11.61
CA ASN A 589 8.22 5.58 11.78
C ASN A 589 8.92 6.08 10.51
N LEU A 590 8.32 5.84 9.34
CA LEU A 590 8.80 6.29 8.04
C LEU A 590 8.04 7.51 7.51
N ASP A 591 7.21 8.16 8.34
CA ASP A 591 6.49 9.36 7.93
C ASP A 591 7.44 10.50 7.51
N PRO A 592 7.36 11.01 6.26
CA PRO A 592 8.22 12.11 5.81
C PRO A 592 8.03 13.41 6.60
N GLY A 593 6.91 13.59 7.30
CA GLY A 593 6.65 14.75 8.14
C GLY A 593 7.55 14.80 9.38
N THR A 594 7.91 13.65 9.94
CA THR A 594 8.71 13.52 11.17
C THR A 594 10.14 13.04 10.90
N ALA A 595 10.54 12.97 9.63
CA ALA A 595 11.87 12.55 9.23
C ALA A 595 12.97 13.45 9.85
N SER A 596 14.13 12.86 10.15
CA SER A 596 15.26 13.53 10.80
C SER A 596 15.83 14.72 10.02
N PHE A 597 15.50 14.82 8.72
CA PHE A 597 15.98 15.87 7.83
C PHE A 597 14.97 17.01 7.57
N THR A 598 13.78 16.97 8.18
CA THR A 598 12.69 17.92 7.89
C THR A 598 13.09 19.39 8.13
N ASN A 599 13.87 19.66 9.19
CA ASN A 599 14.36 21.00 9.50
C ASN A 599 15.37 21.47 8.44
N GLN A 600 16.40 20.66 8.17
CA GLN A 600 17.42 20.97 7.17
C GLN A 600 16.84 21.15 5.76
N ARG A 601 15.82 20.35 5.39
CA ARG A 601 15.08 20.56 4.14
C ARG A 601 14.46 21.95 4.08
N THR A 602 13.79 22.36 5.15
CA THR A 602 13.10 23.65 5.22
C THR A 602 14.08 24.80 5.03
N GLU A 603 15.23 24.73 5.70
CA GLU A 603 16.31 25.70 5.55
C GLU A 603 16.93 25.68 4.15
N ALA A 604 17.22 24.49 3.59
CA ALA A 604 17.77 24.35 2.25
C ALA A 604 16.86 24.96 1.18
N VAL A 605 15.53 24.76 1.29
CA VAL A 605 14.54 25.37 0.40
C VAL A 605 14.53 26.89 0.55
N GLN A 606 14.60 27.42 1.77
CA GLN A 606 14.65 28.87 2.01
C GLN A 606 15.90 29.51 1.41
N GLU A 607 17.06 28.89 1.57
CA GLU A 607 18.32 29.37 0.99
C GLU A 607 18.32 29.29 -0.54
N TRP A 608 17.79 28.21 -1.10
CA TRP A 608 17.64 28.07 -2.54
C TRP A 608 16.69 29.14 -3.14
N LEU A 609 15.58 29.45 -2.46
CA LEU A 609 14.66 30.52 -2.86
C LEU A 609 15.33 31.91 -2.83
N ARG A 610 16.23 32.16 -1.87
CA ARG A 610 17.00 33.42 -1.77
C ARG A 610 18.05 33.57 -2.87
N ALA A 611 18.58 32.46 -3.39
CA ALA A 611 19.66 32.44 -4.39
C ALA A 611 19.16 32.49 -5.85
N ASN A 612 17.90 32.13 -6.10
CA ASN A 612 17.33 32.09 -7.45
C ASN A 612 16.49 33.33 -7.78
N SER A 613 16.42 33.64 -9.08
CA SER A 613 15.40 34.57 -9.56
C SER A 613 14.01 33.95 -9.37
N LEU A 614 13.02 34.80 -9.10
CA LEU A 614 11.64 34.36 -8.86
C LEU A 614 11.11 33.47 -10.01
N GLY A 615 11.45 33.79 -11.26
CA GLY A 615 11.07 32.99 -12.43
C GLY A 615 11.73 31.60 -12.49
N SER A 616 13.01 31.49 -12.14
CA SER A 616 13.73 30.21 -12.15
C SER A 616 13.28 29.30 -11.01
N ALA A 617 13.10 29.88 -9.82
CA ALA A 617 12.56 29.17 -8.66
C ALA A 617 11.16 28.61 -8.97
N PHE A 618 10.36 29.38 -9.70
CA PHE A 618 9.02 28.97 -10.07
C PHE A 618 8.99 27.82 -11.11
N ILE A 619 9.81 27.90 -12.16
CA ILE A 619 9.94 26.81 -13.16
C ILE A 619 10.42 25.51 -12.49
N TYR A 620 11.42 25.62 -11.61
CA TYR A 620 11.97 24.48 -10.90
C TYR A 620 10.93 23.82 -9.98
N MET A 621 10.15 24.62 -9.23
CA MET A 621 9.05 24.11 -8.41
C MET A 621 8.04 23.30 -9.24
N ILE A 622 7.68 23.77 -10.43
CA ILE A 622 6.75 23.05 -11.32
C ILE A 622 7.35 21.71 -11.77
N LEU A 623 8.56 21.74 -12.32
CA LEU A 623 9.17 20.57 -12.96
C LEU A 623 9.58 19.49 -11.95
N ASN A 624 10.12 19.90 -10.80
CA ASN A 624 10.80 18.99 -9.87
C ASN A 624 10.02 18.75 -8.57
N SER A 625 8.94 19.49 -8.32
CA SER A 625 8.09 19.28 -7.13
C SER A 625 6.64 18.97 -7.52
N GLN A 626 5.98 19.86 -8.27
CA GLN A 626 4.53 19.71 -8.56
C GLN A 626 4.22 18.56 -9.52
N LEU A 627 4.93 18.44 -10.65
CA LEU A 627 4.71 17.36 -11.62
C LEU A 627 4.97 15.96 -11.02
N PRO A 628 6.10 15.69 -10.34
CA PRO A 628 6.33 14.40 -9.69
C PRO A 628 5.32 14.10 -8.57
N LYS A 629 4.94 15.11 -7.77
CA LYS A 629 3.89 14.96 -6.74
C LYS A 629 2.58 14.46 -7.34
N GLN A 630 2.18 15.03 -8.49
CA GLN A 630 0.96 14.65 -9.20
C GLN A 630 1.06 13.22 -9.76
N ALA A 631 2.18 12.85 -10.39
CA ALA A 631 2.38 11.51 -10.95
C ALA A 631 2.33 10.42 -9.87
N ASN A 632 3.04 10.60 -8.75
CA ASN A 632 3.12 9.64 -7.65
C ASN A 632 1.78 9.40 -6.96
N PHE A 633 0.87 10.38 -6.99
CA PHE A 633 -0.46 10.24 -6.41
C PHE A 633 -1.47 9.63 -7.39
N LEU A 634 -1.40 9.98 -8.68
CA LEU A 634 -2.35 9.53 -9.70
C LEU A 634 -2.15 8.06 -10.08
N GLU A 635 -0.90 7.59 -10.17
CA GLU A 635 -0.60 6.23 -10.62
C GLU A 635 -1.18 5.11 -9.73
N PRO A 636 -1.04 5.15 -8.38
CA PRO A 636 -1.72 4.19 -7.50
C PRO A 636 -3.24 4.23 -7.68
N LEU A 637 -3.81 5.44 -7.75
CA LEU A 637 -5.25 5.64 -7.78
C LEU A 637 -5.88 5.12 -9.09
N ILE A 638 -5.19 5.24 -10.22
CA ILE A 638 -5.60 4.64 -11.50
C ILE A 638 -5.54 3.11 -11.43
N LYS A 639 -4.50 2.53 -10.82
CA LYS A 639 -4.38 1.07 -10.66
C LYS A 639 -5.53 0.51 -9.82
N GLU A 640 -5.89 1.18 -8.72
CA GLU A 640 -7.02 0.77 -7.88
C GLU A 640 -8.38 0.89 -8.58
N ILE A 641 -8.64 1.99 -9.31
CA ILE A 641 -9.90 2.16 -10.07
C ILE A 641 -10.06 1.06 -11.11
N ASN A 642 -8.99 0.76 -11.85
CA ASN A 642 -9.01 -0.29 -12.88
C ASN A 642 -9.29 -1.66 -12.27
N PHE A 643 -8.64 -1.97 -11.15
CA PHE A 643 -8.88 -3.20 -10.40
C PHE A 643 -10.35 -3.32 -9.94
N ASN A 644 -10.87 -2.28 -9.27
CA ASN A 644 -12.23 -2.28 -8.75
C ASN A 644 -13.30 -2.38 -9.86
N ASN A 645 -13.07 -1.76 -11.01
CA ASN A 645 -13.96 -1.88 -12.17
C ASN A 645 -13.95 -3.28 -12.77
N LEU A 646 -12.79 -3.94 -12.81
CA LEU A 646 -12.68 -5.32 -13.30
C LEU A 646 -13.40 -6.29 -12.34
N ALA A 647 -13.22 -6.11 -11.03
CA ALA A 647 -13.91 -6.88 -10.01
C ALA A 647 -15.44 -6.70 -10.07
N ALA A 648 -15.93 -5.46 -10.13
CA ALA A 648 -17.36 -5.18 -10.21
C ALA A 648 -18.01 -5.79 -11.47
N ASN A 649 -17.35 -5.73 -12.63
CA ASN A 649 -17.86 -6.35 -13.86
C ASN A 649 -17.94 -7.88 -13.78
N ALA A 650 -16.95 -8.53 -13.14
CA ALA A 650 -16.97 -9.97 -12.92
C ALA A 650 -18.16 -10.38 -12.02
N LEU A 651 -18.41 -9.62 -10.94
CA LEU A 651 -19.50 -9.88 -10.02
C LEU A 651 -20.88 -9.57 -10.62
N ASN A 652 -21.00 -8.58 -11.51
CA ASN A 652 -22.26 -8.30 -12.23
C ASN A 652 -22.74 -9.51 -13.04
N ASN A 653 -21.80 -10.23 -13.68
CA ASN A 653 -22.14 -11.44 -14.43
C ASN A 653 -22.63 -12.56 -13.49
N LEU A 654 -21.98 -12.74 -12.33
CA LEU A 654 -22.43 -13.70 -11.31
C LEU A 654 -23.82 -13.31 -10.77
N LEU A 655 -24.02 -12.03 -10.44
CA LEU A 655 -25.29 -11.51 -9.92
C LEU A 655 -26.45 -11.72 -10.90
N SER A 656 -26.20 -11.64 -12.21
CA SER A 656 -27.20 -11.92 -13.23
C SER A 656 -27.71 -13.37 -13.19
N ILE A 657 -26.85 -14.32 -12.83
CA ILE A 657 -27.19 -15.74 -12.71
C ILE A 657 -27.90 -16.00 -11.38
N THR A 658 -27.48 -15.34 -10.31
CA THR A 658 -27.98 -15.56 -8.94
C THR A 658 -29.19 -14.70 -8.57
N ASN A 659 -29.70 -13.85 -9.46
CA ASN A 659 -30.78 -12.90 -9.14
C ASN A 659 -32.07 -13.58 -8.64
N SER A 660 -32.39 -14.77 -9.16
CA SER A 660 -33.53 -15.58 -8.71
C SER A 660 -33.40 -16.10 -7.28
N PHE A 661 -32.18 -16.11 -6.72
CA PHE A 661 -31.92 -16.63 -5.38
C PHE A 661 -32.42 -15.69 -4.26
N ALA A 662 -32.72 -14.43 -4.58
CA ALA A 662 -33.18 -13.45 -3.61
C ALA A 662 -34.56 -13.77 -2.99
N ILE A 663 -35.38 -14.57 -3.68
CA ILE A 663 -36.78 -14.86 -3.29
C ILE A 663 -37.00 -16.34 -2.93
N THR A 664 -35.94 -17.08 -2.61
CA THR A 664 -35.97 -18.53 -2.36
C THR A 664 -36.87 -18.95 -1.20
N SER A 665 -36.86 -18.19 -0.11
CA SER A 665 -37.75 -18.41 1.04
C SER A 665 -39.24 -18.26 0.72
N VAL A 666 -39.59 -17.63 -0.41
CA VAL A 666 -40.99 -17.45 -0.83
C VAL A 666 -41.53 -18.70 -1.51
N TYR A 667 -40.68 -19.48 -2.20
CA TYR A 667 -41.11 -20.62 -3.02
C TYR A 667 -40.65 -22.00 -2.53
N TYR A 668 -39.69 -22.06 -1.59
CA TYR A 668 -39.40 -23.27 -0.80
C TYR A 668 -40.19 -23.21 0.52
N ASN A 669 -41.46 -23.61 0.48
CA ASN A 669 -42.35 -23.51 1.63
C ASN A 669 -43.37 -24.65 1.73
N PHE A 670 -43.19 -25.72 0.95
CA PHE A 670 -44.12 -26.84 0.93
C PHE A 670 -44.23 -27.50 2.31
N SER A 671 -43.14 -27.54 3.09
CA SER A 671 -43.19 -28.00 4.48
C SER A 671 -44.16 -27.21 5.36
N SER A 672 -44.22 -25.88 5.20
CA SER A 672 -45.15 -25.02 5.97
C SER A 672 -46.60 -25.35 5.63
N TYR A 673 -46.90 -25.51 4.34
CA TYR A 673 -48.22 -25.95 3.87
C TYR A 673 -48.60 -27.32 4.46
N LEU A 674 -47.66 -28.27 4.48
CA LEU A 674 -47.89 -29.61 5.02
C LEU A 674 -48.11 -29.61 6.54
N ILE A 675 -47.44 -28.74 7.28
CA ILE A 675 -47.63 -28.61 8.73
C ILE A 675 -49.02 -28.04 9.04
N GLU A 676 -49.47 -27.04 8.27
CA GLU A 676 -50.78 -26.41 8.45
C GLU A 676 -51.95 -27.31 8.02
N SER A 677 -51.74 -28.19 7.04
CA SER A 677 -52.78 -29.10 6.50
C SER A 677 -52.87 -30.45 7.20
N LYS A 678 -52.03 -30.72 8.20
CA LYS A 678 -51.94 -32.05 8.82
C LYS A 678 -53.12 -32.34 9.76
N GLU A 679 -53.90 -33.38 9.44
CA GLU A 679 -55.06 -33.81 10.25
C GLU A 679 -54.88 -35.18 10.91
N GLY A 680 -53.83 -35.92 10.54
CA GLY A 680 -53.50 -37.22 11.13
C GLY A 680 -52.02 -37.58 10.95
N ALA A 681 -51.68 -38.87 11.14
CA ALA A 681 -50.30 -39.34 10.97
C ALA A 681 -49.82 -39.15 9.51
N ASP A 682 -50.66 -39.58 8.55
CA ASP A 682 -50.40 -39.55 7.11
C ASP A 682 -51.54 -38.82 6.33
N LEU A 683 -52.50 -38.22 7.04
CA LEU A 683 -53.70 -37.59 6.47
C LEU A 683 -53.58 -36.07 6.48
N PHE A 684 -53.93 -35.46 5.35
CA PHE A 684 -53.81 -34.02 5.12
C PHE A 684 -55.08 -33.49 4.47
N CYS A 685 -55.49 -32.28 4.85
CA CYS A 685 -56.64 -31.60 4.25
C CYS A 685 -56.24 -30.70 3.08
N GLY A 686 -57.10 -30.64 2.07
CA GLY A 686 -56.91 -29.87 0.85
C GLY A 686 -57.13 -30.67 -0.43
N ASP A 687 -56.98 -30.01 -1.57
CA ASP A 687 -57.14 -30.64 -2.88
C ASP A 687 -55.88 -31.45 -3.27
N TYR A 688 -56.10 -32.71 -3.63
CA TYR A 688 -55.07 -33.66 -4.04
C TYR A 688 -54.27 -33.17 -5.26
N PHE A 689 -54.94 -32.60 -6.26
CA PHE A 689 -54.27 -32.12 -7.48
C PHE A 689 -53.47 -30.86 -7.21
N ASP A 690 -54.00 -29.92 -6.40
CA ASP A 690 -53.26 -28.72 -5.98
C ASP A 690 -51.99 -29.08 -5.20
N THR A 691 -52.04 -30.12 -4.35
CA THR A 691 -50.88 -30.60 -3.60
C THR A 691 -49.81 -31.21 -4.50
N ILE A 692 -50.21 -32.04 -5.47
CA ILE A 692 -49.28 -32.59 -6.47
C ILE A 692 -48.68 -31.48 -7.34
N VAL A 693 -49.47 -30.47 -7.71
CA VAL A 693 -48.99 -29.31 -8.45
C VAL A 693 -48.00 -28.49 -7.62
N GLY A 694 -48.28 -28.27 -6.33
CA GLY A 694 -47.36 -27.59 -5.40
C GLY A 694 -46.01 -28.30 -5.29
N MET A 695 -46.04 -29.61 -5.05
CA MET A 695 -44.84 -30.45 -5.00
C MET A 695 -44.08 -30.43 -6.34
N SER A 696 -44.78 -30.53 -7.47
CA SER A 696 -44.16 -30.49 -8.81
C SER A 696 -43.50 -29.14 -9.11
N ARG A 697 -44.10 -28.03 -8.66
CA ARG A 697 -43.53 -26.68 -8.81
C ARG A 697 -42.24 -26.53 -8.01
N GLU A 698 -42.18 -27.03 -6.79
CA GLU A 698 -40.96 -26.95 -6.00
C GLU A 698 -39.82 -27.74 -6.64
N ARG A 699 -40.11 -28.93 -7.19
CA ARG A 699 -39.12 -29.72 -7.97
C ARG A 699 -38.65 -29.00 -9.23
N GLU A 700 -39.53 -28.28 -9.91
CA GLU A 700 -39.16 -27.43 -11.06
C GLU A 700 -38.18 -26.32 -10.62
N TYR A 701 -38.43 -25.69 -9.47
CA TYR A 701 -37.52 -24.69 -8.91
C TYR A 701 -36.16 -25.29 -8.52
N ILE A 702 -36.14 -26.49 -7.92
CA ILE A 702 -34.87 -27.19 -7.60
C ILE A 702 -34.06 -27.44 -8.86
N THR A 703 -34.69 -27.93 -9.93
CA THR A 703 -34.02 -28.19 -11.21
C THR A 703 -33.44 -26.89 -11.79
N ARG A 704 -34.24 -25.81 -11.81
CA ARG A 704 -33.80 -24.50 -12.28
C ARG A 704 -32.62 -23.97 -11.48
N ASP A 705 -32.73 -23.97 -10.15
CA ASP A 705 -31.72 -23.40 -9.25
C ASP A 705 -30.43 -24.23 -9.26
N SER A 706 -30.53 -25.56 -9.44
CA SER A 706 -29.38 -26.45 -9.62
C SER A 706 -28.61 -26.14 -10.90
N GLU A 707 -29.31 -25.93 -12.01
CA GLU A 707 -28.68 -25.51 -13.28
C GLU A 707 -28.06 -24.12 -13.18
N GLN A 708 -28.68 -23.19 -12.46
CA GLN A 708 -28.09 -21.87 -12.17
C GLN A 708 -26.83 -21.99 -11.31
N CYS A 709 -26.82 -22.86 -10.29
CA CYS A 709 -25.62 -23.12 -9.48
C CYS A 709 -24.48 -23.69 -10.33
N LYS A 710 -24.75 -24.67 -11.20
CA LYS A 710 -23.76 -25.25 -12.12
C LYS A 710 -23.17 -24.19 -13.07
N ARG A 711 -24.00 -23.30 -13.63
CA ARG A 711 -23.56 -22.18 -14.48
C ARG A 711 -22.71 -21.17 -13.70
N ALA A 712 -23.11 -20.81 -12.49
CA ALA A 712 -22.37 -19.89 -11.62
C ALA A 712 -21.02 -20.49 -11.20
N LEU A 713 -20.96 -21.80 -10.91
CA LEU A 713 -19.71 -22.53 -10.64
C LEU A 713 -18.74 -22.48 -11.82
N ALA A 714 -19.23 -22.72 -13.04
CA ALA A 714 -18.42 -22.64 -14.25
C ALA A 714 -17.86 -21.22 -14.47
N LEU A 715 -18.69 -20.19 -14.25
CA LEU A 715 -18.26 -18.80 -14.32
C LEU A 715 -17.21 -18.47 -13.26
N ALA A 716 -17.41 -18.89 -12.00
CA ALA A 716 -16.45 -18.68 -10.91
C ALA A 716 -15.09 -19.31 -11.21
N ASN A 717 -15.05 -20.54 -11.76
CA ASN A 717 -13.80 -21.17 -12.20
C ASN A 717 -13.10 -20.37 -13.31
N SER A 718 -13.84 -19.91 -14.33
CA SER A 718 -13.27 -19.08 -15.40
C SER A 718 -12.74 -17.73 -14.90
N LEU A 719 -13.40 -17.14 -13.90
CA LEU A 719 -12.95 -15.90 -13.27
C LEU A 719 -11.65 -16.13 -12.51
N LEU A 720 -11.56 -17.23 -11.75
CA LEU A 720 -10.37 -17.57 -10.99
C LEU A 720 -9.13 -17.75 -11.87
N GLU A 721 -9.27 -18.37 -13.05
CA GLU A 721 -8.19 -18.45 -14.06
C GLU A 721 -7.82 -17.08 -14.64
N ARG A 722 -8.81 -16.23 -14.95
CA ARG A 722 -8.55 -14.88 -15.46
C ARG A 722 -7.84 -14.01 -14.43
N ILE A 723 -8.26 -14.09 -13.18
CA ILE A 723 -7.68 -13.34 -12.05
C ILE A 723 -6.21 -13.71 -11.90
N LYS A 724 -5.88 -15.01 -11.85
CA LYS A 724 -4.50 -15.51 -11.72
C LYS A 724 -3.54 -15.01 -12.82
N ASN A 725 -4.06 -14.58 -13.96
CA ASN A 725 -3.28 -14.12 -15.12
C ASN A 725 -3.33 -12.58 -15.32
N LEU A 726 -3.84 -11.79 -14.36
CA LEU A 726 -3.86 -10.33 -14.46
C LEU A 726 -2.46 -9.72 -14.26
N GLU A 727 -1.99 -8.98 -15.25
CA GLU A 727 -0.74 -8.20 -15.16
C GLU A 727 -1.01 -6.80 -14.58
N GLY A 728 -0.09 -6.30 -13.75
CA GLY A 728 -0.13 -4.92 -13.23
C GLY A 728 -1.05 -4.68 -12.02
N VAL A 729 -1.63 -5.73 -11.44
CA VAL A 729 -2.42 -5.69 -10.20
C VAL A 729 -1.52 -5.99 -9.00
N ASP A 730 -1.77 -5.32 -7.88
CA ASP A 730 -1.04 -5.57 -6.63
C ASP A 730 -1.33 -6.98 -6.08
N LYS A 731 -0.32 -7.65 -5.51
CA LYS A 731 -0.45 -9.05 -5.06
C LYS A 731 -1.48 -9.21 -3.95
N ALA A 732 -1.63 -8.22 -3.07
CA ALA A 732 -2.63 -8.25 -2.00
C ALA A 732 -4.05 -8.17 -2.57
N GLN A 733 -4.28 -7.24 -3.51
CA GLN A 733 -5.57 -7.10 -4.21
C GLN A 733 -5.96 -8.37 -4.97
N LEU A 734 -4.98 -9.01 -5.61
CA LEU A 734 -5.17 -10.28 -6.29
C LEU A 734 -5.61 -11.40 -5.33
N ALA A 735 -4.99 -11.47 -4.15
CA ALA A 735 -5.32 -12.47 -3.13
C ALA A 735 -6.76 -12.33 -2.62
N VAL A 736 -7.20 -11.10 -2.32
CA VAL A 736 -8.58 -10.80 -1.88
C VAL A 736 -9.59 -11.35 -2.90
N MET A 737 -9.38 -11.06 -4.19
CA MET A 737 -10.30 -11.47 -5.24
C MET A 737 -10.31 -12.99 -5.45
N ILE A 738 -9.14 -13.65 -5.36
CA ILE A 738 -9.05 -15.12 -5.38
C ILE A 738 -9.83 -15.71 -4.21
N ASN A 739 -9.69 -15.16 -3.00
CA ASN A 739 -10.40 -15.62 -1.82
C ASN A 739 -11.92 -15.44 -1.96
N SER A 740 -12.41 -14.27 -2.41
CA SER A 740 -13.84 -14.03 -2.63
C SER A 740 -14.43 -14.97 -3.70
N VAL A 741 -13.74 -15.19 -4.82
CA VAL A 741 -14.24 -16.09 -5.88
C VAL A 741 -14.21 -17.55 -5.43
N THR A 742 -13.18 -17.95 -4.68
CA THR A 742 -13.13 -19.27 -4.04
C THR A 742 -14.30 -19.45 -3.09
N ARG A 743 -14.70 -18.37 -2.39
CA ARG A 743 -15.89 -18.32 -1.53
C ARG A 743 -17.20 -18.50 -2.27
N TYR A 744 -17.39 -17.90 -3.44
CA TYR A 744 -18.60 -18.22 -4.21
C TYR A 744 -18.61 -19.67 -4.68
N LYS A 745 -17.46 -20.17 -5.14
CA LYS A 745 -17.34 -21.54 -5.64
C LYS A 745 -17.70 -22.58 -4.59
N TYR A 746 -17.13 -22.50 -3.38
CA TYR A 746 -17.44 -23.48 -2.35
C TYR A 746 -18.93 -23.42 -1.96
N SER A 747 -19.56 -22.24 -2.03
CA SER A 747 -20.87 -22.02 -1.44
C SER A 747 -21.91 -22.57 -2.40
N LEU A 748 -21.71 -22.32 -3.69
CA LEU A 748 -22.47 -22.93 -4.77
C LEU A 748 -22.35 -24.47 -4.78
N ALA A 749 -21.18 -25.03 -4.46
CA ALA A 749 -21.00 -26.48 -4.39
C ALA A 749 -21.78 -27.09 -3.22
N ILE A 750 -21.71 -26.49 -2.04
CA ILE A 750 -22.49 -26.93 -0.86
C ILE A 750 -24.00 -26.82 -1.14
N THR A 751 -24.45 -25.72 -1.75
CA THR A 751 -25.85 -25.52 -2.10
C THR A 751 -26.35 -26.51 -3.13
N LEU A 752 -25.51 -26.91 -4.10
CA LEU A 752 -25.86 -27.96 -5.06
C LEU A 752 -26.10 -29.30 -4.36
N ASN A 753 -25.27 -29.65 -3.37
CA ASN A 753 -25.47 -30.86 -2.55
C ASN A 753 -26.77 -30.77 -1.74
N GLN A 754 -27.09 -29.60 -1.17
CA GLN A 754 -28.36 -29.37 -0.47
C GLN A 754 -29.57 -29.55 -1.41
N LEU A 755 -29.52 -28.98 -2.62
CA LEU A 755 -30.59 -29.07 -3.63
C LEU A 755 -30.82 -30.52 -4.07
N THR A 756 -29.74 -31.26 -4.27
CA THR A 756 -29.78 -32.67 -4.67
C THR A 756 -30.47 -33.54 -3.62
N VAL A 757 -30.15 -33.34 -2.34
CA VAL A 757 -30.78 -34.08 -1.25
C VAL A 757 -32.26 -33.70 -1.11
N LEU A 758 -32.62 -32.42 -1.30
CA LEU A 758 -34.02 -31.99 -1.29
C LEU A 758 -34.84 -32.64 -2.42
N ASP A 759 -34.35 -32.66 -3.66
CA ASP A 759 -35.07 -33.31 -4.77
C ASP A 759 -35.22 -34.83 -4.52
N SER A 760 -34.18 -35.46 -3.95
CA SER A 760 -34.25 -36.89 -3.59
C SER A 760 -35.32 -37.22 -2.54
N LEU A 761 -35.62 -36.27 -1.64
CA LEU A 761 -36.71 -36.42 -0.67
C LEU A 761 -38.06 -36.46 -1.39
N PHE A 762 -38.28 -35.55 -2.35
CA PHE A 762 -39.51 -35.52 -3.14
C PHE A 762 -39.73 -36.82 -3.95
N VAL A 763 -38.67 -37.46 -4.44
CA VAL A 763 -38.76 -38.78 -5.11
C VAL A 763 -39.20 -39.91 -4.17
N SER A 764 -38.95 -39.74 -2.87
CA SER A 764 -39.29 -40.72 -1.82
C SER A 764 -40.72 -40.54 -1.27
N VAL A 765 -41.36 -39.40 -1.54
CA VAL A 765 -42.73 -39.08 -1.07
C VAL A 765 -43.77 -39.65 -2.03
N THR A 766 -44.78 -40.35 -1.49
CA THR A 766 -45.92 -40.86 -2.26
C THR A 766 -47.21 -40.17 -1.83
N VAL A 767 -47.90 -39.54 -2.77
CA VAL A 767 -49.19 -38.86 -2.56
C VAL A 767 -50.29 -39.71 -3.18
N GLU A 768 -51.28 -40.10 -2.39
CA GLU A 768 -52.41 -40.93 -2.80
C GLU A 768 -53.73 -40.23 -2.46
N PRO A 769 -54.76 -40.28 -3.33
CA PRO A 769 -56.06 -39.75 -3.00
C PRO A 769 -56.74 -40.63 -1.94
N GLN A 770 -57.40 -40.01 -0.95
CA GLN A 770 -58.16 -40.75 0.06
C GLN A 770 -59.49 -41.21 -0.54
N LYS A 771 -59.91 -42.44 -0.23
CA LYS A 771 -61.18 -43.01 -0.72
C LYS A 771 -62.26 -42.92 0.37
N GLU A 772 -63.48 -42.55 -0.01
CA GLU A 772 -64.65 -42.54 0.88
C GLU A 772 -65.20 -43.96 1.08
N GLY A 773 -65.02 -44.51 2.29
CA GLY A 773 -65.60 -45.80 2.68
C GLY A 773 -65.02 -47.02 1.96
N SER A 774 -65.59 -48.20 2.24
CA SER A 774 -65.10 -49.50 1.74
C SER A 774 -65.49 -49.83 0.29
N SER A 775 -66.15 -48.92 -0.44
CA SER A 775 -66.48 -49.03 -1.86
C SER A 775 -65.52 -48.19 -2.70
N GLN A 776 -64.77 -48.82 -3.60
CA GLN A 776 -63.51 -48.31 -4.16
C GLN A 776 -63.55 -47.14 -5.17
N ASP A 777 -64.69 -46.47 -5.42
CA ASP A 777 -64.84 -45.57 -6.58
C ASP A 777 -65.18 -44.09 -6.26
N THR A 778 -65.34 -43.70 -5.00
CA THR A 778 -65.55 -42.29 -4.60
C THR A 778 -64.37 -41.78 -3.80
N TYR A 779 -63.74 -40.69 -4.28
CA TYR A 779 -62.61 -40.03 -3.63
C TYR A 779 -63.11 -38.95 -2.67
N ASP A 780 -62.45 -38.84 -1.52
CA ASP A 780 -62.61 -37.68 -0.64
C ASP A 780 -61.92 -36.48 -1.33
N LYS A 781 -62.71 -35.45 -1.59
CA LYS A 781 -62.27 -34.23 -2.29
C LYS A 781 -61.50 -33.28 -1.37
N ASP A 782 -61.63 -33.45 -0.05
CA ASP A 782 -61.09 -32.54 0.95
C ASP A 782 -59.91 -33.16 1.73
N THR A 783 -59.61 -34.45 1.52
CA THR A 783 -58.56 -35.18 2.23
C THR A 783 -57.71 -36.04 1.28
N PHE A 784 -56.41 -36.11 1.52
CA PHE A 784 -55.49 -37.01 0.84
C PHE A 784 -54.47 -37.62 1.80
N LYS A 785 -53.76 -38.65 1.33
CA LYS A 785 -52.75 -39.36 2.09
C LYS A 785 -51.36 -39.11 1.53
N ILE A 786 -50.42 -38.70 2.37
CA ILE A 786 -48.99 -38.70 2.01
C ILE A 786 -48.27 -39.72 2.87
N THR A 787 -47.54 -40.63 2.22
CA THR A 787 -46.71 -41.63 2.89
C THR A 787 -45.24 -41.46 2.52
N SER A 788 -44.37 -41.55 3.52
CA SER A 788 -42.92 -41.51 3.40
C SER A 788 -42.27 -42.06 4.69
N PHE A 789 -40.98 -41.82 4.90
CA PHE A 789 -40.22 -42.30 6.05
C PHE A 789 -40.48 -41.52 7.34
N LYS A 790 -40.11 -42.12 8.47
CA LYS A 790 -40.28 -41.49 9.79
C LYS A 790 -39.56 -40.13 9.82
N ASP A 791 -40.27 -39.08 10.23
CA ASP A 791 -39.78 -37.70 10.33
C ASP A 791 -39.44 -37.00 8.99
N TRP A 792 -40.07 -37.41 7.88
CA TRP A 792 -39.87 -36.78 6.57
C TRP A 792 -40.30 -35.29 6.50
N ILE A 793 -41.36 -34.88 7.21
CA ILE A 793 -41.82 -33.47 7.23
C ILE A 793 -40.79 -32.57 7.94
N PRO A 794 -40.30 -32.90 9.15
CA PRO A 794 -39.16 -32.19 9.74
C PRO A 794 -37.90 -32.19 8.86
N THR A 795 -37.65 -33.27 8.13
CA THR A 795 -36.50 -33.36 7.20
C THR A 795 -36.67 -32.40 6.03
N LEU A 796 -37.86 -32.34 5.43
CA LEU A 796 -38.21 -31.38 4.38
C LEU A 796 -38.06 -29.94 4.87
N ALA A 797 -38.61 -29.60 6.03
CA ALA A 797 -38.50 -28.27 6.62
C ALA A 797 -37.04 -27.85 6.87
N ALA A 798 -36.20 -28.78 7.35
CA ALA A 798 -34.78 -28.53 7.53
C ALA A 798 -34.06 -28.28 6.20
N LEU A 799 -34.31 -29.12 5.18
CA LEU A 799 -33.69 -28.97 3.85
C LEU A 799 -34.14 -27.68 3.15
N GLU A 800 -35.43 -27.37 3.13
CA GLU A 800 -35.96 -26.07 2.63
C GLU A 800 -35.30 -24.90 3.37
N GLY A 801 -35.16 -25.02 4.70
CA GLY A 801 -34.47 -24.04 5.53
C GLY A 801 -32.98 -23.85 5.18
N PHE A 802 -32.26 -24.92 4.89
CA PHE A 802 -30.84 -24.87 4.47
C PHE A 802 -30.69 -24.27 3.07
N ILE A 803 -31.60 -24.59 2.15
CA ILE A 803 -31.62 -23.97 0.81
C ILE A 803 -31.84 -22.46 0.91
N ALA A 804 -32.74 -22.03 1.79
CA ALA A 804 -33.03 -20.62 1.98
C ALA A 804 -31.88 -19.89 2.70
N ASN A 805 -31.43 -20.41 3.85
CA ASN A 805 -30.60 -19.67 4.81
C ASN A 805 -29.17 -20.19 4.95
N GLY A 806 -28.85 -21.35 4.36
CA GLY A 806 -27.62 -22.09 4.61
C GLY A 806 -27.65 -22.89 5.92
N PHE A 807 -26.59 -23.65 6.17
CA PHE A 807 -26.36 -24.31 7.45
C PHE A 807 -26.14 -23.29 8.58
N PRO A 808 -26.56 -23.59 9.82
CA PRO A 808 -26.48 -22.63 10.92
C PRO A 808 -25.06 -22.32 11.40
N ASP A 809 -24.16 -23.31 11.41
CA ASP A 809 -22.93 -23.22 12.20
C ASP A 809 -21.64 -23.29 11.38
N ILE A 810 -21.69 -23.62 10.08
CA ILE A 810 -20.50 -23.71 9.24
C ILE A 810 -20.33 -22.45 8.38
N THR A 811 -19.11 -21.96 8.21
CA THR A 811 -18.80 -20.91 7.22
C THR A 811 -17.92 -21.51 6.15
N PRO A 812 -18.30 -21.44 4.87
CA PRO A 812 -19.59 -21.00 4.35
C PRO A 812 -20.77 -21.88 4.75
N THR A 813 -21.93 -21.26 4.87
CA THR A 813 -23.19 -21.94 5.20
C THR A 813 -23.82 -22.62 3.98
N GLY A 814 -23.45 -22.23 2.76
CA GLY A 814 -24.23 -22.55 1.55
C GLY A 814 -25.52 -21.73 1.53
N GLY A 815 -26.58 -22.30 0.94
CA GLY A 815 -27.86 -21.64 0.76
C GLY A 815 -27.86 -20.59 -0.37
N LEU A 816 -29.01 -20.44 -1.01
CA LEU A 816 -29.17 -19.54 -2.15
C LEU A 816 -29.21 -18.07 -1.72
N SER A 817 -29.87 -17.72 -0.60
CA SER A 817 -29.94 -16.33 -0.12
C SER A 817 -28.61 -15.78 0.40
N PRO A 818 -27.82 -16.54 1.21
CA PRO A 818 -26.49 -16.09 1.62
C PRO A 818 -25.54 -15.87 0.42
N ILE A 819 -25.59 -16.75 -0.59
CA ILE A 819 -24.80 -16.58 -1.81
C ILE A 819 -25.15 -15.28 -2.52
N PHE A 820 -26.44 -15.03 -2.75
CA PHE A 820 -26.90 -13.80 -3.39
C PHE A 820 -26.47 -12.56 -2.60
N SER A 821 -26.70 -12.57 -1.29
CA SER A 821 -26.38 -11.45 -0.41
C SER A 821 -24.88 -11.15 -0.40
N GLN A 822 -24.03 -12.18 -0.33
CA GLN A 822 -22.58 -12.00 -0.37
C GLN A 822 -22.12 -11.43 -1.72
N VAL A 823 -22.56 -12.01 -2.84
CA VAL A 823 -22.22 -11.50 -4.19
C VAL A 823 -22.68 -10.05 -4.37
N GLN A 824 -23.86 -9.71 -3.86
CA GLN A 824 -24.41 -8.35 -3.90
C GLN A 824 -23.59 -7.38 -3.05
N THR A 825 -23.29 -7.73 -1.79
CA THR A 825 -22.50 -6.89 -0.89
C THR A 825 -21.10 -6.63 -1.45
N ASP A 826 -20.43 -7.66 -1.96
CA ASP A 826 -19.09 -7.50 -2.54
C ASP A 826 -19.13 -6.65 -3.81
N GLN A 827 -20.13 -6.85 -4.68
CA GLN A 827 -20.33 -6.01 -5.86
C GLN A 827 -20.55 -4.54 -5.49
N GLN A 828 -21.36 -4.29 -4.46
CA GLN A 828 -21.65 -2.95 -3.97
C GLN A 828 -20.39 -2.32 -3.35
N ASN A 829 -19.58 -3.11 -2.64
CA ASN A 829 -18.32 -2.66 -2.04
C ASN A 829 -17.33 -2.22 -3.12
N TYR A 830 -17.05 -3.07 -4.12
CA TYR A 830 -16.14 -2.71 -5.22
C TYR A 830 -16.65 -1.51 -6.03
N THR A 831 -17.97 -1.43 -6.26
CA THR A 831 -18.58 -0.28 -6.94
C THR A 831 -18.42 1.01 -6.13
N THR A 832 -18.71 0.96 -4.83
CA THR A 832 -18.57 2.11 -3.92
C THR A 832 -17.12 2.56 -3.81
N GLN A 833 -16.18 1.62 -3.68
CA GLN A 833 -14.74 1.92 -3.67
C GLN A 833 -14.28 2.57 -4.98
N SER A 834 -14.70 2.05 -6.14
CA SER A 834 -14.42 2.67 -7.44
C SER A 834 -14.98 4.10 -7.51
N GLN A 835 -16.21 4.32 -7.04
CA GLN A 835 -16.81 5.66 -7.00
C GLN A 835 -16.04 6.60 -6.07
N THR A 836 -15.70 6.17 -4.85
CA THR A 836 -14.89 6.95 -3.91
C THR A 836 -13.53 7.31 -4.48
N GLN A 837 -12.86 6.37 -5.15
CA GLN A 837 -11.60 6.64 -5.83
C GLN A 837 -11.77 7.58 -7.02
N GLN A 838 -12.83 7.46 -7.82
CA GLN A 838 -13.15 8.40 -8.89
C GLN A 838 -13.45 9.81 -8.35
N LEU A 839 -14.17 9.92 -7.22
CA LEU A 839 -14.39 11.17 -6.50
C LEU A 839 -13.07 11.77 -6.02
N ASN A 840 -12.18 10.96 -5.45
CA ASN A 840 -10.84 11.38 -5.09
C ASN A 840 -10.05 11.85 -6.32
N LEU A 841 -10.13 11.14 -7.45
CA LEU A 841 -9.51 11.56 -8.71
C LEU A 841 -10.06 12.91 -9.17
N GLN A 842 -11.38 13.12 -9.14
CA GLN A 842 -12.01 14.38 -9.55
C GLN A 842 -11.65 15.55 -8.63
N ASN A 843 -11.67 15.33 -7.31
CA ASN A 843 -11.23 16.31 -6.33
C ASN A 843 -9.77 16.67 -6.57
N GLN A 844 -8.91 15.68 -6.82
CA GLN A 844 -7.51 15.95 -7.10
C GLN A 844 -7.29 16.59 -8.46
N MET A 845 -8.02 16.20 -9.52
CA MET A 845 -7.96 16.89 -10.81
C MET A 845 -8.40 18.35 -10.67
N THR A 846 -9.38 18.64 -9.82
CA THR A 846 -9.79 20.02 -9.49
C THR A 846 -8.71 20.75 -8.72
N ASN A 847 -8.09 20.13 -7.72
CA ASN A 847 -6.96 20.70 -6.98
C ASN A 847 -5.77 20.97 -7.90
N ILE A 848 -5.42 20.02 -8.76
CA ILE A 848 -4.38 20.14 -9.80
C ILE A 848 -4.72 21.29 -10.74
N GLN A 849 -5.97 21.39 -11.21
CA GLN A 849 -6.41 22.51 -12.04
C GLN A 849 -6.32 23.85 -11.31
N GLN A 850 -6.67 23.91 -10.03
CA GLN A 850 -6.54 25.11 -9.20
C GLN A 850 -5.06 25.48 -8.98
N GLU A 851 -4.21 24.51 -8.65
CA GLU A 851 -2.76 24.66 -8.54
C GLU A 851 -2.18 25.17 -9.87
N TRP A 852 -2.56 24.59 -11.02
CA TRP A 852 -2.10 25.01 -12.34
C TRP A 852 -2.65 26.37 -12.78
N THR A 853 -3.89 26.70 -12.42
CA THR A 853 -4.49 28.02 -12.67
C THR A 853 -3.77 29.09 -11.87
N LEU A 854 -3.49 28.80 -10.60
CA LEU A 854 -2.67 29.64 -9.73
C LEU A 854 -1.28 29.80 -10.33
N VAL A 855 -0.69 28.70 -10.78
CA VAL A 855 0.65 28.70 -11.38
C VAL A 855 0.70 29.58 -12.63
N SER A 856 -0.26 29.39 -13.53
CA SER A 856 -0.42 30.18 -14.76
C SER A 856 -0.67 31.66 -14.47
N THR A 857 -1.52 31.98 -13.49
CA THR A 857 -1.81 33.36 -13.07
C THR A 857 -0.56 34.03 -12.49
N SER A 858 0.18 33.31 -11.64
CA SER A 858 1.45 33.79 -11.11
C SER A 858 2.49 34.02 -12.21
N MET A 859 2.58 33.16 -13.24
CA MET A 859 3.44 33.40 -14.40
C MET A 859 3.02 34.64 -15.20
N GLN A 860 1.72 34.84 -15.42
CA GLN A 860 1.23 36.03 -16.12
C GLN A 860 1.56 37.31 -15.36
N ILE A 861 1.36 37.33 -14.04
CA ILE A 861 1.70 38.48 -13.19
C ILE A 861 3.21 38.69 -13.15
N LEU A 862 4.02 37.62 -13.04
CA LEU A 862 5.48 37.72 -13.12
C LEU A 862 5.92 38.30 -14.46
N ASN A 863 5.35 37.83 -15.56
CA ASN A 863 5.70 38.31 -16.89
C ASN A 863 5.32 39.79 -17.06
N GLN A 864 4.18 40.22 -16.50
CA GLN A 864 3.81 41.64 -16.45
C GLN A 864 4.82 42.47 -15.65
N ILE A 865 5.17 42.02 -14.45
CA ILE A 865 6.17 42.69 -13.59
C ILE A 865 7.53 42.78 -14.31
N LEU A 866 8.00 41.66 -14.89
CA LEU A 866 9.27 41.58 -15.62
C LEU A 866 9.27 42.47 -16.86
N THR A 867 8.19 42.48 -17.65
CA THR A 867 8.07 43.31 -18.85
C THR A 867 8.11 44.79 -18.50
N GLN A 868 7.46 45.21 -17.41
CA GLN A 868 7.46 46.60 -16.96
C GLN A 868 8.81 47.03 -16.39
N LEU A 869 9.45 46.18 -15.57
CA LEU A 869 10.78 46.46 -15.04
C LEU A 869 11.84 46.47 -16.14
N ALA A 870 11.81 45.53 -17.08
CA ALA A 870 12.71 45.54 -18.23
C ALA A 870 12.48 46.79 -19.10
N GLY A 871 11.23 47.16 -19.36
CA GLY A 871 10.88 48.39 -20.05
C GLY A 871 11.36 49.67 -19.33
N ALA A 872 11.57 49.63 -18.03
CA ALA A 872 12.10 50.74 -17.25
C ALA A 872 13.63 50.75 -17.10
N ILE A 873 14.28 49.59 -17.25
CA ILE A 873 15.74 49.45 -17.17
C ILE A 873 16.40 49.75 -18.52
N TYR A 874 15.72 49.45 -19.64
CA TYR A 874 16.27 49.57 -21.00
C TYR A 874 15.78 50.78 -21.81
N ASN A 875 14.81 51.53 -21.30
CA ASN A 875 14.46 52.87 -21.78
C ASN A 875 15.06 53.92 -20.87
#